data_AF-A0A2A3MUI5-F1
#
_entry.id   AF-A0A2A3MUI5-F1
#
_cell.length_a   1.000
_cell.length_b   1.000
_cell.length_c   1.000
_cell.angle_alpha   90.00
_cell.angle_beta   90.00
_cell.angle_gamma   90.00
#
_symmetry.space_group_name_H-M   'P 1'
#
loop_
_entity.id
_entity.type
_entity.pdbx_description
1 polymer ?
#
loop_
_entity_poly.entity_id
_entity_poly.type
_entity_poly.pdbx_seq_one_letter_code
_entity_poly.pdbx_strand_id
1 'polypeptide(L)'
;MRNYGGNTIFSASDLVNFMGCAHATVLDTTNLVTPMVAASDDEYAALLQQKGIEHERAYLRRLQEEGRSVVEIASTGPLEERADATRRAMQKGHDVIYQGAFLVGRWHGYSDFLIRRNDATSSLGSYAYDVADTKLARSAKAKHVLQLCVYADMLTDVQGVAPPAMHVVLGSGEITSLRTSSVLHYFNVARRRFETFVNLPPTTSAGDPCGHCTFCRWTEKCGAEWDAADHLSIIAGMGRGQISALRAEGIDEIGQLAATPVETRVPGMQPATLTRLVNQARLQGHQRQTGDRLVELLPPSSGRGFERLPLPDHGDLFFDMEGDPLFDGGLEYLFGIVAFNHANEDCFHEFWAHDRASEKIAFEQTIDFMIDRLARHPNAHIYHYAAYEQTALKKLAMYHGTRETQVDDLLRSDRMVDLYRVVVESIRTSEPRYSIKNMEAFYLPGGRQGEVKNGGDSIIIYERWRQIGGEQLLREIAEYNEIDCRSTRMCRDWLLSLRPPETLWFEGRQIAPADPVKTAARQDADERTRRLAEALTDRRDEPWRQLLANLLEFHRREAKPSWWAMFARQDMDEEALLNDAECLANLMPHPTMPPRKEKRSVIHAFTFPAQDFKLRIGDTPLRSGTLEPAGEIVSLDEDKGIIELKLGPSRSPIEPGTALIPTGPIGDAVLRAAIYRYAELIAAGGKRYNAITAILRRDRPRLVDREPGREIVAEGVDATTGAVDALIALDSSYLLIQGPPGAGKTYTSSQAIVALLAAGKRVGIASNSHKAINNLLSDVETKAIAQGLQCRGMKKSTREDQALGTGGWIEDVVGGSGSGVEAHHRLVAGTAWLFAREELDEAFDYLFIDEAGQVSLANIIAMGVAASNIVLVGDQMQLSQPIKGTHPGDSGLSALDYLLKGHATVPADQGVFLPVTRRMHPDLCRFVSDAVYESRLEAEASTARQRLDVDPARDSDAIASAGLRFVDVHHSDCTQRSQPEADRLSLTYRALLGGRWTDRHGETHLIGTDDILVVSPYNMQVELLKRVLPEGARVGTVDKFQGQEAPVVLVSMATSSGDDLPRNIEFLYSRNRLNVAISRAKCLAVIYANPRLLEIPCSTIAQMELVDGLCWAKQFADEQRENVLDILTDSCAA
;
A
#
# COMPACT_ATOMS: atom_id res chain seq x y z
N MET A 1 11.55 -25.95 -19.59
CA MET A 1 12.06 -27.25 -19.09
C MET A 1 12.69 -27.97 -20.26
N ARG A 2 13.68 -28.85 -20.03
CA ARG A 2 14.27 -29.66 -21.11
C ARG A 2 14.79 -31.01 -20.62
N ASN A 3 14.85 -31.98 -21.54
CA ASN A 3 15.50 -33.26 -21.30
C ASN A 3 17.02 -33.09 -21.48
N TYR A 4 17.80 -33.47 -20.48
CA TYR A 4 19.26 -33.39 -20.48
C TYR A 4 19.85 -34.56 -19.68
N GLY A 5 20.76 -35.32 -20.28
CA GLY A 5 21.40 -36.47 -19.61
C GLY A 5 20.42 -37.56 -19.12
N GLY A 6 19.26 -37.71 -19.78
CA GLY A 6 18.22 -38.68 -19.37
C GLY A 6 17.28 -38.19 -18.26
N ASN A 7 17.47 -36.96 -17.76
CA ASN A 7 16.65 -36.34 -16.73
C ASN A 7 15.98 -35.04 -17.22
N THR A 8 14.84 -34.69 -16.63
CA THR A 8 14.23 -33.37 -16.85
C THR A 8 14.87 -32.35 -15.91
N ILE A 9 15.48 -31.32 -16.50
CA ILE A 9 16.07 -30.19 -15.79
C ILE A 9 15.24 -28.90 -15.96
N PHE A 10 15.35 -28.03 -14.97
CA PHE A 10 14.55 -26.82 -14.78
C PHE A 10 15.41 -25.57 -14.87
N SER A 11 14.79 -24.49 -15.35
CA SER A 11 15.37 -23.16 -15.43
C SER A 11 14.56 -22.16 -14.59
N ALA A 12 15.14 -21.00 -14.29
CA ALA A 12 14.43 -19.91 -13.63
C ALA A 12 13.14 -19.49 -14.37
N SER A 13 13.16 -19.50 -15.70
CA SER A 13 11.98 -19.18 -16.52
C SER A 13 10.83 -20.17 -16.31
N ASP A 14 11.12 -21.43 -16.01
CA ASP A 14 10.10 -22.45 -15.75
C ASP A 14 9.35 -22.16 -14.45
N LEU A 15 10.07 -21.75 -13.39
CA LEU A 15 9.47 -21.33 -12.14
C LEU A 15 8.62 -20.07 -12.32
N VAL A 16 9.13 -19.07 -13.06
CA VAL A 16 8.39 -17.83 -13.36
C VAL A 16 7.11 -18.13 -14.15
N ASN A 17 7.18 -19.03 -15.13
CA ASN A 17 6.01 -19.45 -15.92
C ASN A 17 4.99 -20.19 -15.05
N PHE A 18 5.42 -21.10 -14.18
CA PHE A 18 4.54 -21.79 -13.25
C PHE A 18 3.82 -20.85 -12.29
N MET A 19 4.53 -19.87 -11.74
CA MET A 19 3.95 -18.86 -10.86
C MET A 19 2.95 -17.97 -11.58
N GLY A 20 3.11 -17.76 -12.89
CA GLY A 20 2.14 -17.04 -13.73
C GLY A 20 0.93 -17.90 -14.16
N CYS A 21 1.16 -19.16 -14.52
CA CYS A 21 0.15 -20.08 -15.03
C CYS A 21 0.59 -21.55 -14.88
N ALA A 22 -0.02 -22.27 -13.93
CA ALA A 22 0.24 -23.70 -13.75
C ALA A 22 -0.15 -24.53 -14.99
N HIS A 23 -1.21 -24.14 -15.71
CA HIS A 23 -1.61 -24.79 -16.96
C HIS A 23 -0.53 -24.70 -18.04
N ALA A 24 0.19 -23.57 -18.16
CA ALA A 24 1.31 -23.44 -19.07
C ALA A 24 2.44 -24.45 -18.74
N THR A 25 2.67 -24.75 -17.46
CA THR A 25 3.64 -25.76 -17.03
C THR A 25 3.21 -27.18 -17.39
N VAL A 26 1.90 -27.48 -17.38
CA VAL A 26 1.36 -28.76 -17.88
C VAL A 26 1.61 -28.91 -19.37
N LEU A 27 1.35 -27.85 -20.15
CA LEU A 27 1.63 -27.83 -21.58
C LEU A 27 3.14 -27.94 -21.87
N ASP A 28 3.98 -27.28 -21.08
CA ASP A 28 5.44 -27.39 -21.19
C ASP A 28 5.93 -28.82 -20.91
N THR A 29 5.35 -29.48 -19.90
CA THR A 29 5.67 -30.88 -19.57
C THR A 29 5.18 -31.84 -20.66
N THR A 30 3.98 -31.61 -21.18
CA THR A 30 3.41 -32.40 -22.27
C THR A 30 4.25 -32.25 -23.53
N ASN A 31 4.69 -31.03 -23.86
CA ASN A 31 5.53 -30.73 -25.01
C ASN A 31 6.90 -31.43 -24.98
N LEU A 32 7.41 -31.80 -23.80
CA LEU A 32 8.64 -32.61 -23.69
C LEU A 32 8.47 -34.05 -24.17
N VAL A 33 7.24 -34.57 -24.16
CA VAL A 33 6.88 -35.93 -24.56
C VAL A 33 6.25 -35.93 -25.95
N THR A 34 5.33 -34.99 -26.18
CA THR A 34 4.54 -34.83 -27.41
C THR A 34 4.68 -33.39 -27.91
N PRO A 35 5.60 -33.10 -28.85
CA PRO A 35 5.83 -31.75 -29.33
C PRO A 35 4.56 -31.07 -29.87
N MET A 36 4.36 -29.81 -29.47
CA MET A 36 3.19 -28.99 -29.78
C MET A 36 3.61 -27.71 -30.51
N VAL A 37 2.70 -27.13 -31.30
CA VAL A 37 2.93 -25.84 -31.96
C VAL A 37 2.78 -24.72 -30.91
N ALA A 38 3.85 -23.97 -30.69
CA ALA A 38 3.83 -22.75 -29.88
C ALA A 38 3.64 -21.52 -30.79
N ALA A 39 3.15 -20.41 -30.22
CA ALA A 39 3.12 -19.13 -30.92
C ALA A 39 4.53 -18.74 -31.40
N SER A 40 4.64 -18.14 -32.58
CA SER A 40 5.92 -17.61 -33.07
C SER A 40 6.37 -16.45 -32.18
N ASP A 41 7.65 -16.39 -31.82
CA ASP A 41 8.24 -15.20 -31.22
C ASP A 41 7.98 -14.01 -32.15
N ASP A 42 7.27 -12.99 -31.67
CA ASP A 42 7.00 -11.79 -32.46
C ASP A 42 8.28 -10.95 -32.63
N GLU A 43 8.24 -9.96 -33.53
CA GLU A 43 9.38 -9.05 -33.75
C GLU A 43 9.78 -8.29 -32.48
N TYR A 44 8.87 -8.09 -31.52
CA TYR A 44 9.11 -7.43 -30.24
C TYR A 44 9.95 -8.28 -29.28
N ALA A 45 9.67 -9.59 -29.18
CA ALA A 45 10.47 -10.53 -28.38
C ALA A 45 11.92 -10.63 -28.88
N ALA A 46 12.11 -10.69 -30.20
CA ALA A 46 13.45 -10.71 -30.82
C ALA A 46 14.22 -9.40 -30.58
N LEU A 47 13.57 -8.25 -30.72
CA LEU A 47 14.18 -6.94 -30.45
C LEU A 47 14.58 -6.78 -28.98
N LEU A 48 13.73 -7.21 -28.05
CA LEU A 48 14.05 -7.20 -26.61
C LEU A 48 15.27 -8.06 -26.27
N GLN A 49 15.39 -9.24 -26.89
CA GLN A 49 16.53 -10.11 -26.67
C GLN A 49 17.84 -9.47 -27.15
N GLN A 50 17.85 -8.88 -28.36
CA GLN A 50 19.04 -8.22 -28.90
C GLN A 50 19.49 -7.06 -28.00
N LYS A 51 18.57 -6.17 -27.60
CA LYS A 51 18.88 -5.06 -26.69
C LYS A 51 19.41 -5.56 -25.35
N GLY A 52 18.87 -6.67 -24.83
CA GLY A 52 19.34 -7.29 -23.59
C GLY A 52 20.83 -7.62 -23.66
N ILE A 53 21.26 -8.27 -24.74
CA ILE A 53 22.67 -8.63 -24.98
C ILE A 53 23.56 -7.38 -25.12
N GLU A 54 23.08 -6.33 -25.80
CA GLU A 54 23.82 -5.07 -25.94
C GLU A 54 24.05 -4.38 -24.59
N HIS A 55 23.00 -4.32 -23.75
CA HIS A 55 23.07 -3.76 -22.40
C HIS A 55 24.00 -4.57 -21.49
N GLU A 56 23.89 -5.90 -21.54
CA GLU A 56 24.75 -6.82 -20.81
C GLU A 56 26.23 -6.61 -21.17
N ARG A 57 26.56 -6.50 -22.46
CA ARG A 57 27.92 -6.19 -22.95
C ARG A 57 28.39 -4.79 -22.56
N ALA A 58 27.50 -3.81 -22.47
CA ALA A 58 27.86 -2.47 -22.02
C ALA A 58 28.27 -2.47 -20.54
N TYR A 59 27.53 -3.20 -19.70
CA TYR A 59 27.88 -3.36 -18.29
C TYR A 59 29.20 -4.14 -18.09
N LEU A 60 29.42 -5.21 -18.88
CA LEU A 60 30.69 -5.94 -18.90
C LEU A 60 31.88 -5.01 -19.19
N ARG A 61 31.77 -4.16 -20.22
CA ARG A 61 32.82 -3.17 -20.55
C ARG A 61 33.09 -2.22 -19.39
N ARG A 62 32.04 -1.73 -18.72
CA ARG A 62 32.17 -0.86 -17.54
C ARG A 62 33.00 -1.53 -16.43
N LEU A 63 32.73 -2.80 -16.12
CA LEU A 63 33.48 -3.54 -15.09
C LEU A 63 34.95 -3.76 -15.48
N GLN A 64 35.25 -3.94 -16.77
CA GLN A 64 36.62 -4.04 -17.27
C GLN A 64 37.36 -2.69 -17.18
N GLU A 65 36.68 -1.59 -17.51
CA GLU A 65 37.21 -0.21 -17.40
C GLU A 65 37.46 0.19 -15.94
N GLU A 66 36.68 -0.34 -14.99
CA GLU A 66 36.91 -0.21 -13.54
C GLU A 66 38.17 -0.97 -13.05
N GLY A 67 38.86 -1.70 -13.93
CA GLY A 67 40.09 -2.43 -13.61
C GLY A 67 39.88 -3.76 -12.89
N ARG A 68 38.65 -4.30 -12.89
CA ARG A 68 38.33 -5.59 -12.25
C ARG A 68 38.87 -6.76 -13.08
N SER A 69 39.32 -7.82 -12.42
CA SER A 69 39.67 -9.09 -13.07
C SER A 69 38.40 -9.82 -13.53
N VAL A 70 38.15 -9.83 -14.84
CA VAL A 70 36.96 -10.44 -15.45
C VAL A 70 37.31 -11.72 -16.20
N VAL A 71 36.50 -12.77 -16.03
CA VAL A 71 36.57 -14.01 -16.82
C VAL A 71 35.22 -14.34 -17.45
N GLU A 72 35.21 -14.62 -18.74
CA GLU A 72 34.01 -15.02 -19.50
C GLU A 72 33.94 -16.53 -19.63
N ILE A 73 32.77 -17.11 -19.29
CA ILE A 73 32.48 -18.52 -19.48
C ILE A 73 31.87 -18.71 -20.87
N ALA A 74 32.41 -19.65 -21.65
CA ALA A 74 31.94 -19.91 -23.00
C ALA A 74 30.43 -20.24 -23.03
N SER A 75 29.70 -19.68 -24.02
CA SER A 75 28.27 -19.90 -24.21
C SER A 75 27.93 -21.24 -24.90
N THR A 76 28.94 -21.90 -25.47
CA THR A 76 28.84 -23.18 -26.18
C THR A 76 29.51 -24.31 -25.40
N GLY A 77 29.01 -25.54 -25.53
CA GLY A 77 29.57 -26.76 -24.91
C GLY A 77 28.62 -27.42 -23.90
N PRO A 78 29.01 -28.59 -23.36
CA PRO A 78 28.23 -29.29 -22.33
C PRO A 78 28.05 -28.44 -21.07
N LEU A 79 26.88 -28.54 -20.44
CA LEU A 79 26.54 -27.73 -19.26
C LEU A 79 27.46 -28.01 -18.06
N GLU A 80 27.89 -29.26 -17.90
CA GLU A 80 28.83 -29.71 -16.87
C GLU A 80 30.17 -29.00 -16.99
N GLU A 81 30.73 -28.94 -18.20
CA GLU A 81 32.01 -28.29 -18.46
C GLU A 81 31.96 -26.79 -18.17
N ARG A 82 30.83 -26.16 -18.51
CA ARG A 82 30.59 -24.74 -18.23
C ARG A 82 30.46 -24.48 -16.73
N ALA A 83 29.71 -25.32 -16.00
CA ALA A 83 29.59 -25.22 -14.55
C ALA A 83 30.95 -25.44 -13.84
N ASP A 84 31.76 -26.37 -14.32
CA ASP A 84 33.12 -26.59 -13.81
C ASP A 84 34.08 -25.44 -14.14
N ALA A 85 33.91 -24.78 -15.29
CA ALA A 85 34.64 -23.56 -15.61
C ALA A 85 34.27 -22.42 -14.63
N THR A 86 32.98 -22.26 -14.32
CA THR A 86 32.50 -21.30 -13.31
C THR A 86 33.08 -21.59 -11.93
N ARG A 87 33.03 -22.84 -11.46
CA ARG A 87 33.64 -23.23 -10.16
C ARG A 87 35.14 -22.93 -10.09
N ARG A 88 35.89 -23.24 -11.15
CA ARG A 88 37.33 -22.95 -11.22
C ARG A 88 37.63 -21.45 -11.23
N ALA A 89 36.80 -20.66 -11.92
CA ALA A 89 36.90 -19.20 -11.90
C ALA A 89 36.65 -18.63 -10.49
N MET A 90 35.63 -19.15 -9.79
CA MET A 90 35.32 -18.76 -8.42
C MET A 90 36.48 -19.06 -7.46
N GLN A 91 37.06 -20.26 -7.52
CA GLN A 91 38.20 -20.69 -6.70
C GLN A 91 39.47 -19.88 -6.94
N LYS A 92 39.67 -19.38 -8.17
CA LYS A 92 40.78 -18.47 -8.51
C LYS A 92 40.57 -17.05 -7.98
N GLY A 93 39.37 -16.71 -7.51
CA GLY A 93 39.06 -15.41 -6.92
C GLY A 93 39.00 -14.27 -7.94
N HIS A 94 38.57 -14.52 -9.18
CA HIS A 94 38.30 -13.44 -10.14
C HIS A 94 37.28 -12.45 -9.59
N ASP A 95 37.45 -11.14 -9.83
CA ASP A 95 36.54 -10.13 -9.29
C ASP A 95 35.14 -10.23 -9.90
N VAL A 96 35.07 -10.63 -11.18
CA VAL A 96 33.84 -10.79 -11.95
C VAL A 96 33.91 -12.05 -12.81
N ILE A 97 32.84 -12.85 -12.78
CA ILE A 97 32.64 -13.99 -13.69
C ILE A 97 31.44 -13.68 -14.57
N TYR A 98 31.66 -13.54 -15.87
CA TYR A 98 30.64 -13.24 -16.87
C TYR A 98 30.07 -14.54 -17.45
N GLN A 99 28.74 -14.62 -17.58
CA GLN A 99 28.00 -15.80 -18.06
C GLN A 99 28.20 -17.06 -17.20
N GLY A 100 28.24 -16.88 -15.87
CA GLY A 100 28.42 -17.96 -14.90
C GLY A 100 27.35 -19.04 -15.03
N ALA A 101 27.76 -20.28 -15.31
CA ALA A 101 26.85 -21.40 -15.53
C ALA A 101 26.70 -22.24 -14.25
N PHE A 102 25.47 -22.66 -13.98
CA PHE A 102 25.13 -23.53 -12.85
C PHE A 102 24.40 -24.79 -13.32
N LEU A 103 24.71 -25.89 -12.66
CA LEU A 103 23.98 -27.16 -12.73
C LEU A 103 24.03 -27.81 -11.34
N VAL A 104 22.93 -27.73 -10.62
CA VAL A 104 22.80 -28.22 -9.24
C VAL A 104 21.49 -28.98 -9.08
N GLY A 105 21.58 -30.27 -8.74
CA GLY A 105 20.41 -31.15 -8.72
C GLY A 105 19.70 -31.20 -10.08
N ARG A 106 18.42 -30.80 -10.09
CA ARG A 106 17.61 -30.67 -11.32
C ARG A 106 17.57 -29.26 -11.89
N TRP A 107 18.27 -28.30 -11.30
CA TRP A 107 18.25 -26.90 -11.70
C TRP A 107 19.47 -26.52 -12.52
N HIS A 108 19.25 -25.68 -13.52
CA HIS A 108 20.31 -25.04 -14.28
C HIS A 108 20.03 -23.57 -14.54
N GLY A 109 21.08 -22.81 -14.79
CA GLY A 109 20.95 -21.39 -15.08
C GLY A 109 22.26 -20.77 -15.56
N TYR A 110 22.14 -19.56 -16.07
CA TYR A 110 23.27 -18.71 -16.43
C TYR A 110 23.02 -17.37 -15.75
N SER A 111 23.83 -17.03 -14.77
CA SER A 111 23.84 -15.68 -14.22
C SER A 111 24.69 -14.81 -15.13
N ASP A 112 24.21 -13.61 -15.45
CA ASP A 112 24.97 -12.70 -16.32
C ASP A 112 26.32 -12.39 -15.66
N PHE A 113 26.34 -12.11 -14.35
CA PHE A 113 27.54 -11.78 -13.59
C PHE A 113 27.55 -12.39 -12.19
N LEU A 114 28.69 -12.96 -11.77
CA LEU A 114 29.02 -13.21 -10.37
C LEU A 114 30.02 -12.16 -9.90
N ILE A 115 29.73 -11.48 -8.80
CA ILE A 115 30.53 -10.36 -8.29
C ILE A 115 31.17 -10.76 -6.95
N ARG A 116 32.50 -10.71 -6.87
CA ARG A 116 33.25 -11.06 -5.66
C ARG A 116 33.05 -10.04 -4.54
N ARG A 117 32.95 -10.54 -3.31
CA ARG A 117 32.84 -9.76 -2.06
C ARG A 117 33.82 -10.23 -1.01
N ASN A 118 34.55 -9.30 -0.40
CA ASN A 118 35.58 -9.60 0.60
C ASN A 118 35.12 -9.40 2.05
N ASP A 119 33.85 -9.00 2.25
CA ASP A 119 33.23 -8.80 3.57
C ASP A 119 32.39 -10.00 4.03
N ALA A 120 32.45 -11.11 3.29
CA ALA A 120 31.77 -12.37 3.61
C ALA A 120 32.75 -13.55 3.52
N THR A 121 32.62 -14.53 4.42
CA THR A 121 33.42 -15.76 4.42
C THR A 121 32.60 -16.90 3.82
N SER A 122 33.22 -17.71 2.94
CA SER A 122 32.57 -18.84 2.27
C SER A 122 33.50 -20.06 2.21
N SER A 123 33.07 -21.15 1.59
CA SER A 123 33.92 -22.31 1.30
C SER A 123 35.11 -21.99 0.38
N LEU A 124 35.13 -20.80 -0.24
CA LEU A 124 36.20 -20.29 -1.11
C LEU A 124 37.28 -19.53 -0.34
N GLY A 125 37.09 -19.30 0.97
CA GLY A 125 38.01 -18.54 1.83
C GLY A 125 37.39 -17.24 2.36
N SER A 126 38.19 -16.18 2.46
CA SER A 126 37.79 -14.87 3.02
C SER A 126 36.95 -14.00 2.07
N TYR A 127 36.25 -14.62 1.13
CA TYR A 127 35.41 -13.94 0.16
C TYR A 127 34.23 -14.84 -0.23
N ALA A 128 33.17 -14.23 -0.76
CA ALA A 128 32.01 -14.90 -1.37
C ALA A 128 31.67 -14.21 -2.71
N TYR A 129 30.69 -14.72 -3.44
CA TYR A 129 30.12 -14.07 -4.61
C TYR A 129 28.64 -13.74 -4.40
N ASP A 130 28.21 -12.61 -4.96
CA ASP A 130 26.81 -12.24 -5.17
C ASP A 130 26.42 -12.47 -6.63
N VAL A 131 25.13 -12.70 -6.89
CA VAL A 131 24.57 -12.84 -8.25
C VAL A 131 24.10 -11.49 -8.79
N ALA A 132 24.33 -11.25 -10.08
CA ALA A 132 23.89 -10.03 -10.74
C ALA A 132 23.38 -10.32 -12.16
N ASP A 133 22.20 -9.77 -12.47
CA ASP A 133 21.57 -9.87 -13.79
C ASP A 133 21.30 -8.49 -14.38
N THR A 134 21.48 -8.36 -15.68
CA THR A 134 21.18 -7.14 -16.43
C THR A 134 19.77 -7.21 -17.01
N LYS A 135 19.04 -6.09 -16.95
CA LYS A 135 17.66 -5.98 -17.43
C LYS A 135 17.46 -4.62 -18.09
N LEU A 136 16.87 -4.62 -19.28
CA LEU A 136 16.53 -3.37 -19.99
C LEU A 136 15.55 -2.47 -19.24
N ALA A 137 14.74 -3.06 -18.36
CA ALA A 137 13.81 -2.32 -17.54
C ALA A 137 14.53 -1.26 -16.69
N ARG A 138 13.92 -0.09 -16.53
CA ARG A 138 14.40 0.99 -15.65
C ARG A 138 14.05 0.77 -14.18
N SER A 139 13.31 -0.30 -13.86
CA SER A 139 12.98 -0.73 -12.52
C SER A 139 13.01 -2.25 -12.40
N ALA A 140 13.39 -2.76 -11.23
CA ALA A 140 13.46 -4.18 -10.98
C ALA A 140 12.05 -4.76 -10.73
N LYS A 141 11.74 -5.90 -11.35
CA LYS A 141 10.43 -6.58 -11.26
C LYS A 141 10.55 -7.88 -10.46
N ALA A 142 9.45 -8.32 -9.86
CA ALA A 142 9.40 -9.56 -9.06
C ALA A 142 9.94 -10.79 -9.82
N LYS A 143 9.57 -10.94 -11.10
CA LYS A 143 10.06 -12.03 -11.96
C LYS A 143 11.59 -12.04 -12.13
N HIS A 144 12.25 -10.88 -12.08
CA HIS A 144 13.71 -10.78 -12.17
C HIS A 144 14.37 -11.21 -10.86
N VAL A 145 13.77 -10.84 -9.73
CA VAL A 145 14.23 -11.28 -8.40
C VAL A 145 14.04 -12.77 -8.21
N LEU A 146 12.89 -13.34 -8.61
CA LEU A 146 12.66 -14.78 -8.51
C LEU A 146 13.70 -15.58 -9.32
N GLN A 147 14.10 -15.07 -10.48
CA GLN A 147 15.20 -15.63 -11.26
C GLN A 147 16.55 -15.54 -10.53
N LEU A 148 16.87 -14.40 -9.94
CA LEU A 148 18.07 -14.25 -9.13
C LEU A 148 18.05 -15.17 -7.91
N CYS A 149 16.91 -15.41 -7.26
CA CYS A 149 16.79 -16.37 -6.14
C CYS A 149 17.20 -17.78 -6.57
N VAL A 150 16.80 -18.23 -7.76
CA VAL A 150 17.22 -19.53 -8.31
C VAL A 150 18.75 -19.58 -8.46
N TYR A 151 19.37 -18.50 -8.94
CA TYR A 151 20.83 -18.45 -9.07
C TYR A 151 21.54 -18.35 -7.72
N ALA A 152 21.00 -17.56 -6.79
CA ALA A 152 21.52 -17.42 -5.44
C ALA A 152 21.47 -18.73 -4.66
N ASP A 153 20.41 -19.50 -4.81
CA ASP A 153 20.25 -20.83 -4.22
C ASP A 153 21.28 -21.83 -4.79
N MET A 154 21.40 -21.92 -6.13
CA MET A 154 22.45 -22.76 -6.74
C MET A 154 23.87 -22.29 -6.35
N LEU A 155 24.08 -20.99 -6.19
CA LEU A 155 25.35 -20.44 -5.74
C LEU A 155 25.63 -20.80 -4.28
N THR A 156 24.61 -20.85 -3.42
CA THR A 156 24.70 -21.28 -2.02
C THR A 156 25.29 -22.69 -1.93
N ASP A 157 24.82 -23.62 -2.76
CA ASP A 157 25.34 -24.99 -2.83
C ASP A 157 26.80 -25.05 -3.31
N VAL A 158 27.22 -24.09 -4.16
CA VAL A 158 28.59 -24.04 -4.69
C VAL A 158 29.58 -23.41 -3.70
N GLN A 159 29.21 -22.36 -3.00
CA GLN A 159 30.10 -21.62 -2.08
C GLN A 159 29.84 -21.89 -0.59
N GLY A 160 28.85 -22.71 -0.24
CA GLY A 160 28.53 -23.15 1.12
C GLY A 160 27.80 -22.13 2.00
N VAL A 161 27.58 -20.91 1.51
CA VAL A 161 26.85 -19.85 2.21
C VAL A 161 25.95 -19.09 1.23
N ALA A 162 24.78 -18.67 1.71
CA ALA A 162 23.87 -17.87 0.89
C ALA A 162 24.53 -16.53 0.54
N PRO A 163 24.45 -16.07 -0.72
CA PRO A 163 24.97 -14.76 -1.09
C PRO A 163 24.26 -13.69 -0.25
N PRO A 164 24.98 -12.77 0.41
CA PRO A 164 24.36 -11.71 1.21
C PRO A 164 23.38 -10.84 0.42
N ALA A 165 23.65 -10.61 -0.87
CA ALA A 165 22.80 -9.82 -1.73
C ALA A 165 22.67 -10.37 -3.15
N MET A 166 21.67 -9.86 -3.85
CA MET A 166 21.43 -10.07 -5.28
C MET A 166 21.28 -8.70 -5.96
N HIS A 167 21.72 -8.60 -7.22
CA HIS A 167 21.75 -7.33 -7.93
C HIS A 167 21.01 -7.38 -9.26
N VAL A 168 20.13 -6.40 -9.49
CA VAL A 168 19.55 -6.13 -10.81
C VAL A 168 20.20 -4.87 -11.37
N VAL A 169 20.91 -5.01 -12.47
CA VAL A 169 21.49 -3.91 -13.22
C VAL A 169 20.46 -3.44 -14.23
N LEU A 170 19.98 -2.22 -14.07
CA LEU A 170 18.86 -1.67 -14.82
C LEU A 170 19.32 -0.97 -16.10
N GLY A 171 18.39 -0.78 -17.04
CA GLY A 171 18.64 -0.07 -18.30
C GLY A 171 19.11 1.37 -18.12
N SER A 172 18.86 1.98 -16.94
CA SER A 172 19.39 3.29 -16.53
C SER A 172 20.89 3.28 -16.14
N GLY A 173 21.47 2.10 -15.93
CA GLY A 173 22.80 1.91 -15.34
C GLY A 173 22.81 1.85 -13.81
N GLU A 174 21.67 2.11 -13.16
CA GLU A 174 21.47 1.95 -11.72
C GLU A 174 21.49 0.47 -11.33
N ILE A 175 21.99 0.17 -10.13
CA ILE A 175 22.01 -1.18 -9.56
C ILE A 175 21.04 -1.24 -8.40
N THR A 176 19.93 -1.96 -8.58
CA THR A 176 19.04 -2.30 -7.47
C THR A 176 19.60 -3.52 -6.76
N SER A 177 20.00 -3.36 -5.49
CA SER A 177 20.52 -4.44 -4.65
C SER A 177 19.48 -4.86 -3.63
N LEU A 178 19.28 -6.17 -3.47
CA LEU A 178 18.33 -6.76 -2.53
C LEU A 178 19.07 -7.71 -1.58
N ARG A 179 18.73 -7.69 -0.29
CA ARG A 179 19.21 -8.71 0.64
C ARG A 179 18.55 -10.04 0.28
N THR A 180 19.34 -11.09 0.08
CA THR A 180 18.79 -12.40 -0.32
C THR A 180 17.77 -12.91 0.69
N SER A 181 18.01 -12.68 1.98
CA SER A 181 17.12 -13.08 3.07
C SER A 181 15.75 -12.39 3.07
N SER A 182 15.54 -11.27 2.36
CA SER A 182 14.23 -10.57 2.36
C SER A 182 13.17 -11.22 1.47
N VAL A 183 13.55 -12.22 0.65
CA VAL A 183 12.64 -12.89 -0.30
C VAL A 183 12.86 -14.41 -0.39
N LEU A 184 13.75 -14.95 0.46
CA LEU A 184 14.20 -16.34 0.39
C LEU A 184 13.09 -17.34 0.77
N HIS A 185 12.28 -17.02 1.78
CA HIS A 185 11.22 -17.91 2.27
C HIS A 185 10.09 -17.99 1.24
N TYR A 186 9.72 -16.86 0.63
CA TYR A 186 8.79 -16.84 -0.50
C TYR A 186 9.29 -17.69 -1.67
N PHE A 187 10.56 -17.52 -2.04
CA PHE A 187 11.18 -18.33 -3.08
C PHE A 187 11.16 -19.83 -2.75
N ASN A 188 11.48 -20.20 -1.51
CA ASN A 188 11.49 -21.60 -1.07
C ASN A 188 10.09 -22.24 -1.18
N VAL A 189 9.03 -21.51 -0.80
CA VAL A 189 7.64 -21.97 -0.98
C VAL A 189 7.32 -22.15 -2.46
N ALA A 190 7.63 -21.15 -3.29
CA ALA A 190 7.39 -21.21 -4.74
C ALA A 190 8.11 -22.39 -5.41
N ARG A 191 9.39 -22.59 -5.06
CA ARG A 191 10.22 -23.69 -5.58
C ARG A 191 9.66 -25.05 -5.18
N ARG A 192 9.37 -25.28 -3.89
CA ARG A 192 8.79 -26.55 -3.42
C ARG A 192 7.47 -26.86 -4.11
N ARG A 193 6.63 -25.84 -4.30
CA ARG A 193 5.34 -25.99 -5.01
C ARG A 193 5.56 -26.41 -6.46
N PHE A 194 6.50 -25.76 -7.16
CA PHE A 194 6.86 -26.10 -8.53
C PHE A 194 7.42 -27.53 -8.65
N GLU A 195 8.38 -27.90 -7.80
CA GLU A 195 8.99 -29.24 -7.82
C GLU A 195 7.95 -30.33 -7.54
N THR A 196 7.07 -30.10 -6.56
CA THR A 196 5.95 -31.02 -6.25
C THR A 196 5.02 -31.15 -7.45
N PHE A 197 4.65 -30.03 -8.08
CA PHE A 197 3.76 -29.99 -9.23
C PHE A 197 4.33 -30.74 -10.44
N VAL A 198 5.61 -30.55 -10.77
CA VAL A 198 6.24 -31.19 -11.93
C VAL A 198 6.50 -32.68 -11.71
N ASN A 199 6.64 -33.13 -10.46
CA ASN A 199 6.77 -34.56 -10.15
C ASN A 199 5.44 -35.31 -10.25
N LEU A 200 4.32 -34.61 -10.06
CA LEU A 200 2.97 -35.17 -10.11
C LEU A 200 2.06 -34.25 -10.95
N PRO A 201 2.37 -34.04 -12.24
CA PRO A 201 1.58 -33.14 -13.06
C PRO A 201 0.18 -33.76 -13.24
N PRO A 202 -0.88 -32.94 -13.19
CA PRO A 202 -2.22 -33.44 -13.44
C PRO A 202 -2.29 -34.02 -14.86
N THR A 203 -2.97 -35.17 -15.01
CA THR A 203 -3.12 -35.87 -16.30
C THR A 203 -3.98 -35.09 -17.29
N THR A 204 -4.84 -34.22 -16.78
CA THR A 204 -5.65 -33.26 -17.55
C THR A 204 -5.57 -31.89 -16.90
N SER A 205 -5.57 -30.84 -17.72
CA SER A 205 -5.60 -29.46 -17.24
C SER A 205 -6.36 -28.60 -18.25
N ALA A 206 -7.18 -27.68 -17.74
CA ALA A 206 -7.82 -26.63 -18.52
C ALA A 206 -7.34 -25.29 -17.97
N GLY A 207 -6.91 -24.38 -18.84
CA GLY A 207 -6.54 -23.03 -18.43
C GLY A 207 -7.78 -22.15 -18.34
N ASP A 208 -7.91 -21.33 -17.30
CA ASP A 208 -8.76 -20.14 -17.35
C ASP A 208 -7.91 -18.93 -17.77
N PRO A 209 -8.47 -17.89 -18.42
CA PRO A 209 -7.72 -16.69 -18.75
C PRO A 209 -7.07 -16.06 -17.52
N CYS A 210 -5.80 -15.67 -17.66
CA CYS A 210 -5.00 -15.08 -16.59
C CYS A 210 -4.06 -13.98 -17.08
N GLY A 211 -3.50 -13.20 -16.16
CA GLY A 211 -2.57 -12.11 -16.50
C GLY A 211 -1.30 -12.57 -17.22
N HIS A 212 -0.90 -13.83 -17.06
CA HIS A 212 0.25 -14.41 -17.76
C HIS A 212 -0.01 -14.65 -19.26
N CYS A 213 -1.27 -14.73 -19.70
CA CYS A 213 -1.63 -14.97 -21.11
C CYS A 213 -1.04 -13.93 -22.07
N THR A 214 -0.76 -12.71 -21.63
CA THR A 214 -0.17 -11.66 -22.48
C THR A 214 1.18 -12.03 -23.08
N PHE A 215 1.97 -12.85 -22.38
CA PHE A 215 3.34 -13.24 -22.80
C PHE A 215 3.49 -14.77 -22.86
N CYS A 216 2.39 -15.50 -22.77
CA CYS A 216 2.40 -16.95 -22.75
C CYS A 216 2.50 -17.48 -24.19
N ARG A 217 3.46 -18.36 -24.46
CA ARG A 217 3.63 -19.01 -25.77
C ARG A 217 2.47 -19.93 -26.18
N TRP A 218 1.56 -20.23 -25.25
CA TRP A 218 0.39 -21.10 -25.44
C TRP A 218 -0.91 -20.32 -25.63
N THR A 219 -0.89 -18.99 -25.69
CA THR A 219 -2.12 -18.17 -25.67
C THR A 219 -3.06 -18.42 -26.84
N GLU A 220 -2.53 -18.62 -28.06
CA GLU A 220 -3.37 -18.95 -29.22
C GLU A 220 -4.07 -20.30 -29.04
N LYS A 221 -3.36 -21.28 -28.48
CA LYS A 221 -3.91 -22.60 -28.18
C LYS A 221 -5.01 -22.53 -27.12
N CYS A 222 -4.76 -21.85 -25.99
CA CYS A 222 -5.76 -21.67 -24.94
C CYS A 222 -6.98 -20.91 -25.46
N GLY A 223 -6.76 -19.86 -26.29
CA GLY A 223 -7.83 -19.10 -26.92
C GLY A 223 -8.73 -19.98 -27.80
N ALA A 224 -8.13 -20.80 -28.67
CA ALA A 224 -8.86 -21.75 -29.50
C ALA A 224 -9.61 -22.80 -28.67
N GLU A 225 -9.04 -23.26 -27.55
CA GLU A 225 -9.70 -24.17 -26.61
C GLU A 225 -10.90 -23.52 -25.91
N TRP A 226 -10.79 -22.26 -25.48
CA TRP A 226 -11.91 -21.52 -24.88
C TRP A 226 -13.04 -21.27 -25.88
N ASP A 227 -12.70 -20.93 -27.12
CA ASP A 227 -13.68 -20.72 -28.17
C ASP A 227 -14.43 -22.01 -28.50
N ALA A 228 -13.70 -23.13 -28.62
CA ALA A 228 -14.26 -24.45 -28.89
C ALA A 228 -15.11 -24.98 -27.73
N ALA A 229 -14.73 -24.66 -26.48
CA ALA A 229 -15.44 -25.09 -25.28
C ALA A 229 -16.63 -24.18 -24.91
N ASP A 230 -16.95 -23.16 -25.72
CA ASP A 230 -17.98 -22.16 -25.39
C ASP A 230 -17.80 -21.58 -23.97
N HIS A 231 -16.56 -21.24 -23.63
CA HIS A 231 -16.15 -20.99 -22.26
C HIS A 231 -16.74 -19.70 -21.66
N LEU A 232 -17.24 -19.77 -20.42
CA LEU A 232 -17.88 -18.64 -19.73
C LEU A 232 -17.03 -17.36 -19.62
N SER A 233 -15.70 -17.47 -19.65
CA SER A 233 -14.80 -16.30 -19.57
C SER A 233 -14.89 -15.34 -20.75
N ILE A 234 -15.55 -15.74 -21.85
CA ILE A 234 -15.79 -14.89 -23.01
C ILE A 234 -16.92 -13.88 -22.71
N ILE A 235 -17.76 -14.13 -21.70
CA ILE A 235 -18.89 -13.28 -21.36
C ILE A 235 -18.41 -11.93 -20.80
N ALA A 236 -18.92 -10.83 -21.34
CA ALA A 236 -18.53 -9.49 -20.93
C ALA A 236 -18.90 -9.22 -19.46
N GLY A 237 -17.92 -8.77 -18.68
CA GLY A 237 -18.12 -8.51 -17.25
C GLY A 237 -18.33 -9.78 -16.39
N MET A 238 -17.87 -10.93 -16.90
CA MET A 238 -17.76 -12.19 -16.14
C MET A 238 -16.46 -12.22 -15.33
N GLY A 239 -16.58 -12.41 -14.02
CA GLY A 239 -15.45 -12.60 -13.11
C GLY A 239 -15.16 -14.08 -12.83
N ARG A 240 -13.94 -14.40 -12.38
CA ARG A 240 -13.54 -15.78 -12.02
C ARG A 240 -14.43 -16.41 -10.93
N GLY A 241 -14.75 -15.65 -9.87
CA GLY A 241 -15.66 -16.12 -8.82
C GLY A 241 -17.07 -16.44 -9.34
N GLN A 242 -17.54 -15.69 -10.35
CA GLN A 242 -18.83 -15.96 -11.00
C GLN A 242 -18.77 -17.23 -11.84
N ILE A 243 -17.67 -17.46 -12.58
CA ILE A 243 -17.44 -18.71 -13.32
C ILE A 243 -17.45 -19.89 -12.35
N SER A 244 -16.72 -19.80 -11.24
CA SER A 244 -16.69 -20.86 -10.21
C SER A 244 -18.09 -21.16 -9.65
N ALA A 245 -18.85 -20.13 -9.30
CA ALA A 245 -20.22 -20.27 -8.79
C ALA A 245 -21.18 -20.88 -9.82
N LEU A 246 -21.07 -20.53 -11.10
CA LEU A 246 -21.89 -21.10 -12.18
C LEU A 246 -21.53 -22.57 -12.45
N ARG A 247 -20.24 -22.90 -12.49
CA ARG A 247 -19.76 -24.29 -12.65
C ARG A 247 -20.21 -25.19 -11.51
N ALA A 248 -20.25 -24.67 -10.27
CA ALA A 248 -20.74 -25.41 -9.12
C ALA A 248 -22.22 -25.82 -9.26
N GLU A 249 -23.00 -25.07 -10.05
CA GLU A 249 -24.40 -25.38 -10.39
C GLU A 249 -24.53 -26.12 -11.74
N GLY A 250 -23.42 -26.57 -12.33
CA GLY A 250 -23.40 -27.31 -13.61
C GLY A 250 -23.60 -26.44 -14.86
N ILE A 251 -23.33 -25.15 -14.77
CA ILE A 251 -23.35 -24.22 -15.91
C ILE A 251 -21.89 -23.95 -16.32
N ASP A 252 -21.44 -24.62 -17.39
CA ASP A 252 -20.05 -24.60 -17.87
C ASP A 252 -19.87 -23.80 -19.18
N GLU A 253 -20.94 -23.59 -19.93
CA GLU A 253 -20.92 -23.03 -21.29
C GLU A 253 -21.79 -21.76 -21.43
N ILE A 254 -21.45 -20.86 -22.36
CA ILE A 254 -22.24 -19.63 -22.63
C ILE A 254 -23.66 -20.00 -23.05
N GLY A 255 -23.83 -21.01 -23.91
CA GLY A 255 -25.13 -21.49 -24.36
C GLY A 255 -26.01 -21.99 -23.21
N GLN A 256 -25.42 -22.68 -22.23
CA GLN A 256 -26.11 -23.14 -21.03
C GLN A 256 -26.55 -21.96 -20.15
N LEU A 257 -25.66 -20.97 -19.94
CA LEU A 257 -26.01 -19.78 -19.18
C LEU A 257 -27.10 -18.96 -19.89
N ALA A 258 -27.02 -18.80 -21.21
CA ALA A 258 -28.03 -18.08 -22.00
C ALA A 258 -29.43 -18.73 -21.93
N ALA A 259 -29.50 -20.04 -21.71
CA ALA A 259 -30.73 -20.80 -21.54
C ALA A 259 -31.23 -20.87 -20.08
N THR A 260 -30.45 -20.37 -19.11
CA THR A 260 -30.78 -20.45 -17.69
C THR A 260 -31.90 -19.47 -17.32
N PRO A 261 -32.98 -19.90 -16.62
CA PRO A 261 -34.00 -18.98 -16.11
C PRO A 261 -33.40 -17.93 -15.16
N VAL A 262 -33.78 -16.66 -15.29
CA VAL A 262 -33.21 -15.57 -14.48
C VAL A 262 -33.56 -15.66 -12.99
N GLU A 263 -34.59 -16.45 -12.65
CA GLU A 263 -35.03 -16.74 -11.29
C GLU A 263 -34.22 -17.86 -10.61
N THR A 264 -33.30 -18.49 -11.33
CA THR A 264 -32.42 -19.54 -10.81
C THR A 264 -31.59 -18.98 -9.66
N ARG A 265 -31.44 -19.75 -8.58
CA ARG A 265 -30.60 -19.34 -7.45
C ARG A 265 -29.22 -19.97 -7.59
N VAL A 266 -28.21 -19.12 -7.73
CA VAL A 266 -26.80 -19.52 -7.72
C VAL A 266 -26.21 -19.04 -6.38
N PRO A 267 -25.81 -19.95 -5.48
CA PRO A 267 -25.18 -19.58 -4.21
C PRO A 267 -23.99 -18.63 -4.42
N GLY A 268 -23.87 -17.60 -3.57
CA GLY A 268 -22.80 -16.59 -3.69
C GLY A 268 -22.98 -15.58 -4.82
N MET A 269 -24.07 -15.66 -5.61
CA MET A 269 -24.39 -14.71 -6.68
C MET A 269 -25.73 -14.00 -6.43
N GLN A 270 -25.74 -12.68 -6.53
CA GLN A 270 -26.97 -11.89 -6.42
C GLN A 270 -27.90 -12.12 -7.62
N PRO A 271 -29.23 -12.18 -7.44
CA PRO A 271 -30.18 -12.39 -8.55
C PRO A 271 -30.05 -11.38 -9.69
N ALA A 272 -29.75 -10.11 -9.36
CA ALA A 272 -29.51 -9.07 -10.35
C ALA A 272 -28.24 -9.34 -11.19
N THR A 273 -27.18 -9.85 -10.56
CA THR A 273 -25.94 -10.25 -11.24
C THR A 273 -26.19 -11.41 -12.19
N LEU A 274 -26.92 -12.44 -11.76
CA LEU A 274 -27.28 -13.57 -12.62
C LEU A 274 -28.11 -13.10 -13.81
N THR A 275 -29.16 -12.33 -13.57
CA THR A 275 -29.99 -11.74 -14.63
C THR A 275 -29.15 -10.99 -15.66
N ARG A 276 -28.19 -10.19 -15.21
CA ARG A 276 -27.28 -9.45 -16.09
C ARG A 276 -26.43 -10.41 -16.94
N LEU A 277 -25.84 -11.44 -16.34
CA LEU A 277 -24.96 -12.39 -17.02
C LEU A 277 -25.72 -13.29 -18.00
N VAL A 278 -26.93 -13.75 -17.66
CA VAL A 278 -27.81 -14.52 -18.55
C VAL A 278 -28.16 -13.70 -19.79
N ASN A 279 -28.58 -12.45 -19.61
CA ASN A 279 -28.92 -11.58 -20.74
C ASN A 279 -27.69 -11.23 -21.60
N GLN A 280 -26.52 -11.06 -20.98
CA GLN A 280 -25.26 -10.85 -21.68
C GLN A 280 -24.87 -12.09 -22.51
N ALA A 281 -24.97 -13.29 -21.92
CA ALA A 281 -24.73 -14.56 -22.61
C ALA A 281 -25.69 -14.76 -23.79
N ARG A 282 -26.96 -14.34 -23.67
CA ARG A 282 -27.94 -14.40 -24.77
C ARG A 282 -27.51 -13.57 -25.98
N LEU A 283 -27.05 -12.34 -25.78
CA LEU A 283 -26.61 -11.46 -26.86
C LEU A 283 -25.32 -11.97 -27.52
N GLN A 284 -24.33 -12.39 -26.73
CA GLN A 284 -23.08 -12.93 -27.24
C GLN A 284 -23.28 -14.27 -27.95
N GLY A 285 -24.13 -15.14 -27.41
CA GLY A 285 -24.54 -16.40 -28.03
C GLY A 285 -25.22 -16.18 -29.37
N HIS A 286 -26.07 -15.14 -29.50
CA HIS A 286 -26.69 -14.78 -30.78
C HIS A 286 -25.64 -14.40 -31.83
N GLN A 287 -24.73 -13.47 -31.52
CA GLN A 287 -23.68 -13.06 -32.47
C GLN A 287 -22.79 -14.24 -32.88
N ARG A 288 -22.46 -15.15 -31.96
CA ARG A 288 -21.67 -16.35 -32.28
C ARG A 288 -22.40 -17.29 -33.25
N GLN A 289 -23.74 -17.35 -33.19
CA GLN A 289 -24.55 -18.23 -34.03
C GLN A 289 -24.89 -17.61 -35.40
N THR A 290 -25.19 -16.31 -35.44
CA THR A 290 -25.72 -15.64 -36.65
C THR A 290 -24.69 -14.73 -37.33
N GLY A 291 -23.67 -14.28 -36.61
CA GLY A 291 -22.76 -13.21 -37.04
C GLY A 291 -23.34 -11.80 -36.85
N ASP A 292 -24.62 -11.68 -36.46
CA ASP A 292 -25.30 -10.39 -36.31
C ASP A 292 -24.95 -9.74 -34.97
N ARG A 293 -24.61 -8.45 -35.02
CA ARG A 293 -24.33 -7.64 -33.83
C ARG A 293 -25.60 -7.04 -33.28
N LEU A 294 -25.82 -7.18 -31.97
CA LEU A 294 -26.99 -6.66 -31.27
C LEU A 294 -26.62 -5.66 -30.18
N VAL A 295 -27.50 -4.66 -30.02
CA VAL A 295 -27.49 -3.70 -28.92
C VAL A 295 -28.88 -3.68 -28.27
N GLU A 296 -28.92 -3.76 -26.95
CA GLU A 296 -30.13 -3.73 -26.13
C GLU A 296 -30.05 -2.51 -25.20
N LEU A 297 -31.13 -1.74 -25.09
CA LEU A 297 -31.21 -0.60 -24.17
C LEU A 297 -31.57 -1.08 -22.76
N LEU A 298 -30.86 -0.57 -21.75
CA LEU A 298 -31.16 -0.84 -20.35
C LEU A 298 -32.29 0.07 -19.84
N PRO A 299 -33.05 -0.34 -18.81
CA PRO A 299 -34.08 0.50 -18.21
C PRO A 299 -33.52 1.84 -17.70
N PRO A 300 -34.26 2.95 -17.88
CA PRO A 300 -33.78 4.26 -17.47
C PRO A 300 -33.64 4.36 -15.93
N SER A 301 -32.63 5.10 -15.49
CA SER A 301 -32.35 5.37 -14.08
C SER A 301 -31.96 6.84 -13.93
N SER A 302 -32.59 7.53 -12.97
CA SER A 302 -32.41 8.97 -12.77
C SER A 302 -30.93 9.32 -12.50
N GLY A 303 -30.40 10.28 -13.25
CA GLY A 303 -29.01 10.74 -13.19
C GLY A 303 -27.98 9.73 -13.73
N ARG A 304 -28.40 8.68 -14.45
CA ARG A 304 -27.53 7.60 -14.94
C ARG A 304 -27.72 7.30 -16.43
N GLY A 305 -26.78 6.54 -16.98
CA GLY A 305 -26.80 6.16 -18.39
C GLY A 305 -26.93 7.38 -19.30
N PHE A 306 -27.98 7.42 -20.11
CA PHE A 306 -28.23 8.49 -21.07
C PHE A 306 -28.49 9.87 -20.42
N GLU A 307 -28.90 9.94 -19.14
CA GLU A 307 -29.06 11.21 -18.42
C GLU A 307 -27.73 11.87 -18.04
N ARG A 308 -26.61 11.18 -18.23
CA ARG A 308 -25.27 11.77 -18.10
C ARG A 308 -24.80 12.50 -19.34
N LEU A 309 -25.51 12.36 -20.46
CA LEU A 309 -25.16 13.05 -21.70
C LEU A 309 -25.71 14.48 -21.66
N PRO A 310 -24.84 15.50 -21.81
CA PRO A 310 -25.29 16.87 -22.00
C PRO A 310 -25.79 17.08 -23.43
N LEU A 311 -26.51 18.18 -23.64
CA LEU A 311 -26.88 18.62 -24.98
C LEU A 311 -25.59 18.94 -25.78
N PRO A 312 -25.41 18.38 -27.00
CA PRO A 312 -24.21 18.63 -27.79
C PRO A 312 -23.96 20.12 -28.08
N ASP A 313 -22.70 20.53 -28.04
CA ASP A 313 -22.27 21.90 -28.36
C ASP A 313 -21.09 21.87 -29.36
N HIS A 314 -20.99 22.89 -30.23
CA HIS A 314 -19.86 23.03 -31.16
C HIS A 314 -18.52 23.28 -30.46
N GLY A 315 -18.55 23.67 -29.19
CA GLY A 315 -17.38 23.82 -28.34
C GLY A 315 -16.87 22.52 -27.73
N ASP A 316 -17.58 21.39 -27.88
CA ASP A 316 -17.23 20.11 -27.26
C ASP A 316 -15.81 19.64 -27.64
N LEU A 317 -15.16 18.98 -26.69
CA LEU A 317 -13.81 18.45 -26.80
C LEU A 317 -13.82 16.93 -26.61
N PHE A 318 -13.03 16.19 -27.39
CA PHE A 318 -12.86 14.74 -27.26
C PHE A 318 -11.41 14.43 -26.94
N PHE A 319 -11.17 13.99 -25.71
CA PHE A 319 -9.85 13.90 -25.10
C PHE A 319 -9.43 12.45 -24.91
N ASP A 320 -8.19 12.16 -25.29
CA ASP A 320 -7.49 10.89 -25.03
C ASP A 320 -5.99 11.18 -24.75
N MET A 321 -5.28 10.24 -24.12
CA MET A 321 -3.86 10.43 -23.80
C MET A 321 -3.08 9.11 -23.75
N GLU A 322 -1.81 9.18 -24.13
CA GLU A 322 -0.89 8.04 -24.10
C GLU A 322 0.16 8.19 -23.01
N GLY A 323 0.44 7.07 -22.33
CA GLY A 323 1.44 6.99 -21.26
C GLY A 323 2.44 5.86 -21.46
N ASP A 324 3.66 6.06 -21.00
CA ASP A 324 4.72 5.07 -20.94
C ASP A 324 4.90 4.57 -19.50
N PRO A 325 4.39 3.37 -19.17
CA PRO A 325 4.57 2.77 -17.85
C PRO A 325 6.00 2.26 -17.60
N LEU A 326 6.86 2.21 -18.63
CA LEU A 326 8.26 1.80 -18.51
C LEU A 326 9.17 2.96 -18.11
N PHE A 327 8.69 4.20 -18.23
CA PHE A 327 9.34 5.37 -17.67
C PHE A 327 9.23 5.35 -16.13
N ASP A 328 10.30 5.73 -15.43
CA ASP A 328 10.31 5.71 -13.96
C ASP A 328 9.25 6.65 -13.38
N GLY A 329 8.31 6.10 -12.59
CA GLY A 329 7.10 6.77 -12.09
C GLY A 329 5.94 6.92 -13.09
N GLY A 330 6.09 6.41 -14.32
CA GLY A 330 5.15 6.51 -15.46
C GLY A 330 5.09 7.90 -16.07
N LEU A 331 5.27 8.04 -17.39
CA LEU A 331 5.28 9.34 -18.10
C LEU A 331 4.09 9.44 -19.04
N GLU A 332 3.27 10.47 -18.92
CA GLU A 332 2.25 10.78 -19.94
C GLU A 332 2.94 11.55 -21.07
N TYR A 333 3.08 10.94 -22.25
CA TYR A 333 3.93 11.47 -23.33
C TYR A 333 3.16 12.14 -24.46
N LEU A 334 1.84 11.90 -24.58
CA LEU A 334 0.98 12.54 -25.58
C LEU A 334 -0.40 12.82 -24.99
N PHE A 335 -0.86 14.06 -25.14
CA PHE A 335 -2.22 14.48 -24.82
C PHE A 335 -2.91 14.89 -26.12
N GLY A 336 -3.93 14.15 -26.54
CA GLY A 336 -4.68 14.38 -27.77
C GLY A 336 -6.05 14.98 -27.51
N ILE A 337 -6.43 15.98 -28.30
CA ILE A 337 -7.77 16.56 -28.28
C ILE A 337 -8.29 16.72 -29.70
N VAL A 338 -9.48 16.19 -29.99
CA VAL A 338 -10.26 16.57 -31.17
C VAL A 338 -11.26 17.65 -30.78
N ALA A 339 -11.27 18.75 -31.54
CA ALA A 339 -12.21 19.85 -31.39
C ALA A 339 -12.70 20.34 -32.76
N PHE A 340 -13.92 20.89 -32.83
CA PHE A 340 -14.41 21.49 -34.07
C PHE A 340 -13.68 22.81 -34.39
N ASN A 341 -13.26 22.98 -35.65
CA ASN A 341 -12.78 24.26 -36.16
C ASN A 341 -13.96 25.21 -36.54
N HIS A 342 -13.65 26.42 -37.02
CA HIS A 342 -14.69 27.38 -37.45
C HIS A 342 -15.51 26.92 -38.66
N ALA A 343 -15.02 25.97 -39.45
CA ALA A 343 -15.72 25.32 -40.55
C ALA A 343 -16.52 24.07 -40.12
N ASN A 344 -16.57 23.80 -38.81
CA ASN A 344 -17.21 22.64 -38.22
C ASN A 344 -16.61 21.29 -38.63
N GLU A 345 -15.30 21.28 -38.89
CA GLU A 345 -14.52 20.08 -39.18
C GLU A 345 -13.69 19.69 -37.95
N ASP A 346 -13.47 18.39 -37.78
CA ASP A 346 -12.63 17.84 -36.71
C ASP A 346 -11.16 18.26 -36.90
N CYS A 347 -10.61 18.97 -35.92
CA CYS A 347 -9.20 19.33 -35.84
C CYS A 347 -8.55 18.64 -34.64
N PHE A 348 -7.46 17.91 -34.89
CA PHE A 348 -6.67 17.25 -33.85
C PHE A 348 -5.59 18.19 -33.31
N HIS A 349 -5.44 18.21 -31.99
CA HIS A 349 -4.45 18.96 -31.25
C HIS A 349 -3.63 17.99 -30.41
N GLU A 350 -2.30 18.05 -30.55
CA GLU A 350 -1.36 17.19 -29.84
C GLU A 350 -0.44 18.02 -28.93
N PHE A 351 -0.23 17.54 -27.70
CA PHE A 351 0.75 18.10 -26.77
C PHE A 351 1.71 16.99 -26.35
N TRP A 352 2.99 17.14 -26.72
CA TRP A 352 4.02 16.11 -26.53
C TRP A 352 4.88 16.37 -25.30
N ALA A 353 5.27 15.28 -24.64
CA ALA A 353 6.21 15.28 -23.53
C ALA A 353 7.18 14.09 -23.64
N HIS A 354 8.46 14.35 -23.38
CA HIS A 354 9.52 13.36 -23.48
C HIS A 354 10.37 13.21 -22.20
N ASP A 355 10.09 14.07 -21.22
CA ASP A 355 10.65 14.08 -19.88
C ASP A 355 9.67 14.74 -18.89
N ARG A 356 10.02 14.75 -17.60
CA ARG A 356 9.14 15.32 -16.55
C ARG A 356 8.91 16.83 -16.69
N ALA A 357 9.86 17.56 -17.26
CA ALA A 357 9.72 19.00 -17.42
C ALA A 357 8.73 19.31 -18.55
N SER A 358 8.84 18.61 -19.67
CA SER A 358 7.92 18.70 -20.80
C SER A 358 6.54 18.10 -20.47
N GLU A 359 6.44 17.06 -19.63
CA GLU A 359 5.15 16.53 -19.14
C GLU A 359 4.37 17.60 -18.38
N LYS A 360 5.04 18.34 -17.49
CA LYS A 360 4.43 19.47 -16.81
C LYS A 360 3.90 20.52 -17.80
N ILE A 361 4.70 20.88 -18.81
CA ILE A 361 4.34 21.88 -19.81
C ILE A 361 3.16 21.41 -20.67
N ALA A 362 3.21 20.17 -21.17
CA ALA A 362 2.15 19.58 -21.98
C ALA A 362 0.85 19.54 -21.18
N PHE A 363 0.89 19.08 -19.93
CA PHE A 363 -0.26 19.10 -19.02
C PHE A 363 -0.83 20.51 -18.82
N GLU A 364 0.02 21.52 -18.54
CA GLU A 364 -0.43 22.92 -18.39
C GLU A 364 -1.10 23.44 -19.66
N GLN A 365 -0.51 23.18 -20.83
CA GLN A 365 -1.04 23.59 -22.13
C GLN A 365 -2.38 22.92 -22.45
N THR A 366 -2.51 21.62 -22.18
CA THR A 366 -3.75 20.86 -22.37
C THR A 366 -4.88 21.44 -21.51
N ILE A 367 -4.62 21.68 -20.22
CA ILE A 367 -5.63 22.26 -19.33
C ILE A 367 -5.98 23.70 -19.74
N ASP A 368 -5.00 24.52 -20.09
CA ASP A 368 -5.23 25.90 -20.53
C ASP A 368 -6.07 25.93 -21.83
N PHE A 369 -5.82 25.01 -22.76
CA PHE A 369 -6.63 24.85 -23.97
C PHE A 369 -8.08 24.49 -23.65
N MET A 370 -8.29 23.51 -22.76
CA MET A 370 -9.63 23.10 -22.32
C MET A 370 -10.39 24.28 -21.68
N ILE A 371 -9.75 25.02 -20.78
CA ILE A 371 -10.36 26.14 -20.07
C ILE A 371 -10.70 27.29 -21.02
N ASP A 372 -9.78 27.68 -21.91
CA ASP A 372 -10.02 28.75 -22.89
C ASP A 372 -11.18 28.40 -23.84
N ARG A 373 -11.28 27.12 -24.26
CA ARG A 373 -12.40 26.65 -25.08
C ARG A 373 -13.73 26.75 -24.33
N LEU A 374 -13.79 26.25 -23.10
CA LEU A 374 -15.02 26.28 -22.28
C LEU A 374 -15.44 27.72 -21.91
N ALA A 375 -14.49 28.65 -21.78
CA ALA A 375 -14.79 30.07 -21.58
C ALA A 375 -15.47 30.68 -22.82
N ARG A 376 -15.07 30.27 -24.03
CA ARG A 376 -15.69 30.70 -25.29
C ARG A 376 -17.00 29.97 -25.59
N HIS A 377 -17.17 28.76 -25.08
CA HIS A 377 -18.35 27.91 -25.26
C HIS A 377 -18.90 27.43 -23.91
N PRO A 378 -19.71 28.24 -23.20
CA PRO A 378 -20.12 27.93 -21.83
C PRO A 378 -20.99 26.66 -21.66
N ASN A 379 -21.53 26.10 -22.74
CA ASN A 379 -22.32 24.86 -22.71
C ASN A 379 -21.52 23.63 -23.16
N ALA A 380 -20.27 23.81 -23.58
CA ALA A 380 -19.43 22.70 -24.03
C ALA A 380 -18.98 21.80 -22.88
N HIS A 381 -18.69 20.56 -23.24
CA HIS A 381 -18.19 19.53 -22.34
C HIS A 381 -16.96 18.83 -22.93
N ILE A 382 -16.21 18.15 -22.07
CA ILE A 382 -15.02 17.38 -22.41
C ILE A 382 -15.38 15.90 -22.28
N TYR A 383 -15.42 15.19 -23.40
CA TYR A 383 -15.70 13.76 -23.45
C TYR A 383 -14.41 12.96 -23.42
N HIS A 384 -14.41 11.90 -22.62
CA HIS A 384 -13.32 10.91 -22.52
C HIS A 384 -13.95 9.52 -22.39
N TYR A 385 -13.21 8.47 -22.73
CA TYR A 385 -13.79 7.13 -22.73
C TYR A 385 -13.74 6.51 -21.34
N ALA A 386 -12.71 6.72 -20.51
CA ALA A 386 -12.56 5.96 -19.27
C ALA A 386 -12.11 6.82 -18.07
N ALA A 387 -12.31 6.30 -16.86
CA ALA A 387 -11.86 6.96 -15.63
C ALA A 387 -10.34 7.22 -15.54
N TYR A 388 -9.53 6.61 -16.42
CA TYR A 388 -8.08 6.78 -16.46
C TYR A 388 -7.72 8.25 -16.69
N GLU A 389 -8.29 8.89 -17.71
CA GLU A 389 -8.02 10.28 -18.07
C GLU A 389 -8.22 11.24 -16.87
N GLN A 390 -9.37 11.17 -16.19
CA GLN A 390 -9.61 12.00 -15.00
C GLN A 390 -8.63 11.70 -13.86
N THR A 391 -8.26 10.43 -13.69
CA THR A 391 -7.32 9.99 -12.66
C THR A 391 -5.90 10.50 -12.96
N ALA A 392 -5.48 10.44 -14.22
CA ALA A 392 -4.21 10.95 -14.71
C ALA A 392 -4.14 12.47 -14.54
N LEU A 393 -5.17 13.23 -14.92
CA LEU A 393 -5.20 14.69 -14.73
C LEU A 393 -5.13 15.09 -13.25
N LYS A 394 -5.86 14.40 -12.35
CA LYS A 394 -5.76 14.60 -10.90
C LYS A 394 -4.35 14.31 -10.38
N LYS A 395 -3.76 13.20 -10.82
CA LYS A 395 -2.39 12.79 -10.46
C LYS A 395 -1.37 13.83 -10.92
N LEU A 396 -1.42 14.26 -12.18
CA LEU A 396 -0.52 15.25 -12.76
C LEU A 396 -0.65 16.61 -12.05
N ALA A 397 -1.88 17.07 -11.78
CA ALA A 397 -2.10 18.30 -11.03
C ALA A 397 -1.45 18.26 -9.64
N MET A 398 -1.66 17.17 -8.89
CA MET A 398 -1.08 16.98 -7.56
C MET A 398 0.45 16.82 -7.58
N TYR A 399 0.95 16.06 -8.56
CA TYR A 399 2.37 15.72 -8.67
C TYR A 399 3.19 16.94 -9.07
N HIS A 400 2.75 17.66 -10.11
CA HIS A 400 3.44 18.87 -10.62
C HIS A 400 3.11 20.14 -9.83
N GLY A 401 2.07 20.11 -8.98
CA GLY A 401 1.63 21.25 -8.18
C GLY A 401 1.18 22.43 -9.03
N THR A 402 0.53 22.17 -10.17
CA THR A 402 0.07 23.20 -11.12
C THR A 402 -1.33 22.87 -11.62
N ARG A 403 -2.06 23.90 -12.06
CA ARG A 403 -3.44 23.83 -12.59
C ARG A 403 -4.46 23.08 -11.72
N GLU A 404 -4.16 22.92 -10.43
CA GLU A 404 -4.99 22.16 -9.50
C GLU A 404 -6.39 22.74 -9.37
N THR A 405 -6.46 24.07 -9.31
CA THR A 405 -7.71 24.84 -9.31
C THR A 405 -8.56 24.50 -10.54
N GLN A 406 -7.96 24.57 -11.71
CA GLN A 406 -8.63 24.40 -12.99
C GLN A 406 -9.16 22.97 -13.12
N VAL A 407 -8.35 21.97 -12.78
CA VAL A 407 -8.77 20.56 -12.76
C VAL A 407 -9.90 20.34 -11.76
N ASP A 408 -9.78 20.87 -10.55
CA ASP A 408 -10.84 20.81 -9.54
C ASP A 408 -12.14 21.46 -10.03
N ASP A 409 -12.07 22.61 -10.70
CA ASP A 409 -13.24 23.34 -11.20
C ASP A 409 -13.91 22.59 -12.36
N LEU A 410 -13.13 21.99 -13.28
CA LEU A 410 -13.64 21.10 -14.33
C LEU A 410 -14.43 19.92 -13.74
N LEU A 411 -13.90 19.32 -12.67
CA LEU A 411 -14.53 18.18 -12.00
C LEU A 411 -15.76 18.60 -11.17
N ARG A 412 -15.69 19.69 -10.42
CA ARG A 412 -16.81 20.18 -9.60
C ARG A 412 -17.99 20.70 -10.43
N SER A 413 -17.73 21.19 -11.63
CA SER A 413 -18.76 21.66 -12.56
C SER A 413 -19.25 20.58 -13.50
N ASP A 414 -18.83 19.32 -13.28
CA ASP A 414 -19.18 18.16 -14.09
C ASP A 414 -18.94 18.37 -15.61
N ARG A 415 -17.85 19.08 -15.96
CA ARG A 415 -17.51 19.38 -17.37
C ARG A 415 -16.93 18.19 -18.11
N MET A 416 -16.45 17.17 -17.39
CA MET A 416 -15.85 15.97 -17.96
C MET A 416 -16.87 14.81 -17.98
N VAL A 417 -17.24 14.35 -19.17
CA VAL A 417 -18.23 13.29 -19.41
C VAL A 417 -17.51 11.98 -19.71
N ASP A 418 -17.70 10.99 -18.82
CA ASP A 418 -17.19 9.62 -18.97
C ASP A 418 -18.14 8.78 -19.84
N LEU A 419 -17.75 8.50 -21.08
CA LEU A 419 -18.59 7.75 -22.02
C LEU A 419 -18.66 6.27 -21.70
N TYR A 420 -17.64 5.65 -21.10
CA TYR A 420 -17.72 4.25 -20.67
C TYR A 420 -18.83 4.06 -19.63
N ARG A 421 -18.98 4.99 -18.69
CA ARG A 421 -20.11 4.96 -17.75
C ARG A 421 -21.45 5.07 -18.45
N VAL A 422 -21.57 5.93 -19.45
CA VAL A 422 -22.79 6.01 -20.28
C VAL A 422 -23.05 4.67 -20.96
N VAL A 423 -22.03 4.05 -21.57
CA VAL A 423 -22.15 2.76 -22.26
C VAL A 423 -22.65 1.67 -21.30
N VAL A 424 -21.96 1.43 -20.19
CA VAL A 424 -22.28 0.30 -19.29
C VAL A 424 -23.57 0.50 -18.49
N GLU A 425 -24.02 1.74 -18.32
CA GLU A 425 -25.28 2.07 -17.62
C GLU A 425 -26.48 2.18 -18.59
N SER A 426 -26.26 2.44 -19.89
CA SER A 426 -27.34 2.64 -20.87
C SER A 426 -27.62 1.43 -21.75
N ILE A 427 -26.60 0.63 -22.08
CA ILE A 427 -26.72 -0.40 -23.12
C ILE A 427 -26.06 -1.72 -22.74
N ARG A 428 -26.53 -2.79 -23.38
CA ARG A 428 -25.89 -4.11 -23.39
C ARG A 428 -25.62 -4.51 -24.84
N THR A 429 -24.42 -5.01 -25.13
CA THR A 429 -24.04 -5.39 -26.50
C THR A 429 -23.66 -6.85 -26.62
N SER A 430 -23.65 -7.37 -27.86
CA SER A 430 -23.17 -8.72 -28.18
C SER A 430 -21.64 -8.84 -28.20
N GLU A 431 -20.91 -7.73 -28.09
CA GLU A 431 -19.45 -7.74 -28.10
C GLU A 431 -18.86 -8.33 -26.79
N PRO A 432 -17.68 -8.97 -26.81
CA PRO A 432 -17.11 -9.65 -25.66
C PRO A 432 -16.63 -8.69 -24.55
N ARG A 433 -16.48 -7.39 -24.85
CA ARG A 433 -16.07 -6.36 -23.89
C ARG A 433 -16.68 -5.02 -24.26
N TYR A 434 -16.66 -4.08 -23.31
CA TYR A 434 -17.11 -2.70 -23.47
C TYR A 434 -15.94 -1.72 -23.72
N SER A 435 -14.85 -2.18 -24.32
CA SER A 435 -13.77 -1.28 -24.74
C SER A 435 -14.23 -0.45 -25.94
N ILE A 436 -13.64 0.73 -26.16
CA ILE A 436 -13.99 1.57 -27.30
C ILE A 436 -13.84 0.81 -28.64
N LYS A 437 -12.81 -0.03 -28.76
CA LYS A 437 -12.52 -0.91 -29.91
C LYS A 437 -13.61 -1.94 -30.17
N ASN A 438 -14.24 -2.46 -29.12
CA ASN A 438 -15.39 -3.33 -29.28
C ASN A 438 -16.63 -2.52 -29.70
N MET A 439 -16.82 -1.33 -29.15
CA MET A 439 -17.97 -0.48 -29.51
C MET A 439 -17.87 0.06 -30.96
N GLU A 440 -16.67 0.25 -31.50
CA GLU A 440 -16.41 0.62 -32.90
C GLU A 440 -17.12 -0.31 -33.90
N ALA A 441 -17.37 -1.55 -33.51
CA ALA A 441 -18.14 -2.51 -34.29
C ALA A 441 -19.54 -2.02 -34.70
N PHE A 442 -20.11 -1.04 -33.98
CA PHE A 442 -21.44 -0.48 -34.21
C PHE A 442 -21.46 0.84 -34.97
N TYR A 443 -20.38 1.64 -34.90
CA TYR A 443 -20.34 2.99 -35.50
C TYR A 443 -19.18 3.22 -36.47
N LEU A 444 -18.23 2.29 -36.58
CA LEU A 444 -17.12 2.33 -37.51
C LEU A 444 -17.06 1.02 -38.35
N PRO A 445 -18.01 0.82 -39.29
CA PRO A 445 -18.04 -0.36 -40.13
C PRO A 445 -16.81 -0.41 -41.07
N GLY A 446 -15.99 -1.45 -40.93
CA GLY A 446 -14.73 -1.62 -41.68
C GLY A 446 -13.47 -1.62 -40.79
N GLY A 447 -13.60 -1.24 -39.52
CA GLY A 447 -12.49 -1.21 -38.56
C GLY A 447 -11.50 -0.06 -38.79
N ARG A 448 -10.51 0.05 -37.91
CA ARG A 448 -9.44 1.06 -37.99
C ARG A 448 -8.55 0.80 -39.22
N GLN A 449 -8.13 1.87 -39.89
CA GLN A 449 -7.14 1.83 -40.97
C GLN A 449 -5.79 2.32 -40.40
N GLY A 450 -4.73 1.50 -40.44
CA GLY A 450 -3.40 1.83 -39.89
C GLY A 450 -2.58 0.59 -39.49
N GLU A 451 -1.25 0.73 -39.37
CA GLU A 451 -0.34 -0.35 -38.93
C GLU A 451 -0.40 -0.60 -37.41
N VAL A 452 -0.67 0.45 -36.62
CA VAL A 452 -0.78 0.40 -35.15
C VAL A 452 -2.19 -0.02 -34.75
N LYS A 453 -2.35 -1.17 -34.10
CA LYS A 453 -3.67 -1.77 -33.82
C LYS A 453 -4.03 -1.72 -32.34
N ASN A 454 -3.05 -1.63 -31.45
CA ASN A 454 -3.29 -1.57 -30.02
C ASN A 454 -2.36 -0.60 -29.24
N GLY A 455 -2.77 -0.17 -28.04
CA GLY A 455 -1.98 0.75 -27.21
C GLY A 455 -0.70 0.14 -26.61
N GLY A 456 -0.52 -1.18 -26.70
CA GLY A 456 0.79 -1.81 -26.46
C GLY A 456 1.77 -1.48 -27.59
N ASP A 457 1.28 -1.40 -28.83
CA ASP A 457 2.07 -1.05 -30.01
C ASP A 457 2.56 0.42 -29.93
N SER A 458 1.75 1.36 -29.41
CA SER A 458 2.17 2.77 -29.25
C SER A 458 3.37 2.90 -28.30
N ILE A 459 3.39 2.15 -27.19
CA ILE A 459 4.53 2.08 -26.27
C ILE A 459 5.79 1.54 -26.97
N ILE A 460 5.65 0.51 -27.83
CA ILE A 460 6.79 -0.08 -28.57
C ILE A 460 7.38 0.95 -29.55
N ILE A 461 6.52 1.63 -30.29
CA ILE A 461 6.93 2.65 -31.28
C ILE A 461 7.58 3.84 -30.55
N TYR A 462 7.05 4.24 -29.40
CA TYR A 462 7.61 5.32 -28.59
C TYR A 462 9.00 4.97 -28.05
N GLU A 463 9.16 3.76 -27.49
CA GLU A 463 10.47 3.28 -27.02
C GLU A 463 11.47 3.09 -28.16
N ARG A 464 11.01 2.75 -29.37
CA ARG A 464 11.86 2.75 -30.58
C ARG A 464 12.31 4.17 -30.93
N TRP A 465 11.38 5.14 -30.95
CA TRP A 465 11.69 6.54 -31.24
C TRP A 465 12.71 7.13 -30.27
N ARG A 466 12.58 6.87 -28.97
CA ARG A 466 13.54 7.38 -27.96
C ARG A 466 14.98 6.94 -28.20
N GLN A 467 15.21 5.87 -28.97
CA GLN A 467 16.54 5.32 -29.23
C GLN A 467 17.14 5.80 -30.54
N ILE A 468 16.36 5.75 -31.62
CA ILE A 468 16.86 6.04 -32.97
C ILE A 468 16.40 7.40 -33.50
N GLY A 469 15.51 8.07 -32.77
CA GLY A 469 14.81 9.27 -33.23
C GLY A 469 13.87 8.98 -34.41
N GLY A 470 13.48 10.03 -35.13
CA GLY A 470 12.72 9.92 -36.38
C GLY A 470 11.27 10.36 -36.25
N GLU A 471 10.89 11.41 -36.98
CA GLU A 471 9.54 11.98 -36.95
C GLU A 471 8.43 11.03 -37.41
N GLN A 472 8.78 10.02 -38.22
CA GLN A 472 7.81 9.05 -38.71
C GLN A 472 7.18 8.22 -37.57
N LEU A 473 7.98 7.84 -36.58
CA LEU A 473 7.51 7.04 -35.44
C LEU A 473 6.58 7.86 -34.53
N LEU A 474 6.88 9.16 -34.32
CA LEU A 474 5.98 10.04 -33.58
C LEU A 474 4.67 10.28 -34.34
N ARG A 475 4.73 10.38 -35.68
CA ARG A 475 3.53 10.50 -36.52
C ARG A 475 2.64 9.26 -36.40
N GLU A 476 3.20 8.06 -36.42
CA GLU A 476 2.43 6.82 -36.23
C GLU A 476 1.68 6.79 -34.88
N ILE A 477 2.31 7.29 -33.81
CA ILE A 477 1.69 7.39 -32.48
C ILE A 477 0.60 8.48 -32.48
N ALA A 478 0.87 9.64 -33.05
CA ALA A 478 -0.10 10.74 -33.17
C ALA A 478 -1.35 10.32 -33.96
N GLU A 479 -1.16 9.61 -35.08
CA GLU A 479 -2.25 9.06 -35.90
C GLU A 479 -3.09 8.06 -35.11
N TYR A 480 -2.46 7.18 -34.32
CA TYR A 480 -3.18 6.25 -33.45
C TYR A 480 -4.04 6.98 -32.41
N ASN A 481 -3.46 7.98 -31.73
CA ASN A 481 -4.16 8.74 -30.70
C ASN A 481 -5.28 9.61 -31.28
N GLU A 482 -5.07 10.20 -32.46
CA GLU A 482 -6.11 10.92 -33.20
C GLU A 482 -7.32 10.02 -33.50
N ILE A 483 -7.08 8.77 -33.90
CA ILE A 483 -8.15 7.79 -34.13
C ILE A 483 -8.93 7.54 -32.83
N ASP A 484 -8.28 7.44 -31.68
CA ASP A 484 -8.95 7.21 -30.38
C ASP A 484 -9.81 8.43 -29.96
N CYS A 485 -9.31 9.66 -30.13
CA CYS A 485 -10.10 10.87 -29.90
C CYS A 485 -11.32 10.94 -30.85
N ARG A 486 -11.13 10.65 -32.14
CA ARG A 486 -12.22 10.64 -33.13
C ARG A 486 -13.25 9.54 -32.83
N SER A 487 -12.78 8.36 -32.43
CA SER A 487 -13.63 7.24 -32.03
C SER A 487 -14.49 7.61 -30.81
N THR A 488 -13.92 8.35 -29.84
CA THR A 488 -14.65 8.88 -28.67
C THR A 488 -15.81 9.78 -29.10
N ARG A 489 -15.59 10.66 -30.09
CA ARG A 489 -16.68 11.47 -30.68
C ARG A 489 -17.74 10.61 -31.36
N MET A 490 -17.32 9.66 -32.21
CA MET A 490 -18.25 8.79 -32.92
C MET A 490 -19.07 7.94 -31.95
N CYS A 491 -18.48 7.49 -30.84
CA CYS A 491 -19.16 6.81 -29.76
C CYS A 491 -20.23 7.71 -29.11
N ARG A 492 -19.89 8.97 -28.79
CA ARG A 492 -20.84 9.98 -28.29
C ARG A 492 -22.02 10.14 -29.25
N ASP A 493 -21.75 10.33 -30.54
CA ASP A 493 -22.79 10.52 -31.56
C ASP A 493 -23.67 9.28 -31.74
N TRP A 494 -23.07 8.09 -31.68
CA TRP A 494 -23.80 6.82 -31.70
C TRP A 494 -24.70 6.64 -30.47
N LEU A 495 -24.21 6.95 -29.27
CA LEU A 495 -25.02 6.91 -28.05
C LEU A 495 -26.20 7.89 -28.12
N LEU A 496 -26.01 9.07 -28.69
CA LEU A 496 -27.11 10.01 -28.94
C LEU A 496 -28.16 9.46 -29.90
N SER A 497 -27.75 8.65 -30.89
CA SER A 497 -28.70 7.99 -31.81
C SER A 497 -29.55 6.92 -31.12
N LEU A 498 -29.05 6.35 -30.02
CA LEU A 498 -29.75 5.33 -29.21
C LEU A 498 -30.55 5.92 -28.05
N ARG A 499 -30.28 7.18 -27.68
CA ARG A 499 -30.88 7.84 -26.52
C ARG A 499 -32.40 8.03 -26.71
N PRO A 500 -33.24 7.56 -25.77
CA PRO A 500 -34.67 7.80 -25.82
C PRO A 500 -35.02 9.30 -25.80
N PRO A 501 -35.99 9.77 -26.61
CA PRO A 501 -36.35 11.20 -26.68
C PRO A 501 -36.79 11.81 -25.35
N GLU A 502 -37.43 11.03 -24.48
CA GLU A 502 -37.97 11.44 -23.17
C GLU A 502 -36.93 11.53 -22.04
N THR A 503 -35.69 11.09 -22.29
CA THR A 503 -34.61 11.17 -21.30
C THR A 503 -34.25 12.64 -21.00
N LEU A 504 -34.00 12.96 -19.74
CA LEU A 504 -33.56 14.30 -19.32
C LEU A 504 -32.11 14.58 -19.75
N TRP A 505 -31.84 15.82 -20.16
CA TRP A 505 -30.47 16.23 -20.49
C TRP A 505 -29.69 16.51 -19.22
N PHE A 506 -28.39 16.23 -19.25
CA PHE A 506 -27.49 16.66 -18.19
C PHE A 506 -27.35 18.18 -18.21
N GLU A 507 -27.79 18.87 -17.15
CA GLU A 507 -27.70 20.34 -17.03
C GLU A 507 -26.47 20.81 -16.23
N GLY A 508 -25.64 19.89 -15.75
CA GLY A 508 -24.48 20.21 -14.91
C GLY A 508 -24.85 20.78 -13.54
N ARG A 509 -23.85 20.94 -12.67
CA ARG A 509 -24.00 21.68 -11.41
C ARG A 509 -23.70 23.15 -11.63
N GLN A 510 -24.68 24.02 -11.38
CA GLN A 510 -24.42 25.44 -11.22
C GLN A 510 -23.59 25.67 -9.95
N ILE A 511 -22.28 25.82 -10.12
CA ILE A 511 -21.43 26.31 -9.04
C ILE A 511 -21.78 27.78 -8.82
N ALA A 512 -22.14 28.14 -7.59
CA ALA A 512 -22.24 29.55 -7.21
C ALA A 512 -20.94 30.27 -7.61
N PRO A 513 -21.00 31.46 -8.23
CA PRO A 513 -19.80 32.17 -8.65
C PRO A 513 -18.84 32.28 -7.47
N ALA A 514 -17.60 31.83 -7.68
CA ALA A 514 -16.60 31.80 -6.63
C ALA A 514 -16.47 33.21 -6.03
N ASP A 515 -16.50 33.29 -4.71
CA ASP A 515 -16.31 34.56 -3.99
C ASP A 515 -14.99 35.20 -4.48
N PRO A 516 -15.03 36.38 -5.13
CA PRO A 516 -13.85 36.99 -5.72
C PRO A 516 -12.75 37.23 -4.69
N VAL A 517 -13.12 37.51 -3.43
CA VAL A 517 -12.18 37.74 -2.33
C VAL A 517 -11.48 36.43 -1.94
N LYS A 518 -12.23 35.33 -1.84
CA LYS A 518 -11.64 34.02 -1.54
C LYS A 518 -10.77 33.51 -2.69
N THR A 519 -11.17 33.80 -3.92
CA THR A 519 -10.42 33.42 -5.13
C THR A 519 -9.10 34.17 -5.19
N ALA A 520 -9.10 35.50 -5.01
CA ALA A 520 -7.89 36.32 -4.95
C ALA A 520 -6.97 35.90 -3.79
N ALA A 521 -7.53 35.68 -2.58
CA ALA A 521 -6.74 35.20 -1.45
C ALA A 521 -6.10 33.83 -1.69
N ARG A 522 -6.76 32.93 -2.42
CA ARG A 522 -6.18 31.64 -2.83
C ARG A 522 -5.05 31.83 -3.83
N GLN A 523 -5.25 32.64 -4.86
CA GLN A 523 -4.22 32.95 -5.86
C GLN A 523 -2.97 33.59 -5.22
N ASP A 524 -3.15 34.54 -4.31
CA ASP A 524 -2.03 35.16 -3.57
C ASP A 524 -1.29 34.14 -2.71
N ALA A 525 -2.00 33.22 -2.07
CA ALA A 525 -1.39 32.15 -1.28
C ALA A 525 -0.60 31.17 -2.14
N ASP A 526 -1.12 30.80 -3.32
CA ASP A 526 -0.45 29.89 -4.26
C ASP A 526 0.79 30.55 -4.87
N GLU A 527 0.71 31.83 -5.22
CA GLU A 527 1.85 32.62 -5.69
C GLU A 527 2.92 32.79 -4.60
N ARG A 528 2.52 32.96 -3.34
CA ARG A 528 3.45 32.98 -2.21
C ARG A 528 4.17 31.63 -2.05
N THR A 529 3.44 30.50 -2.12
CA THR A 529 4.08 29.17 -2.10
C THR A 529 5.11 29.08 -3.22
N ARG A 530 4.72 29.43 -4.45
CA ARG A 530 5.55 29.29 -5.64
C ARG A 530 6.86 30.07 -5.53
N ARG A 531 6.78 31.36 -5.19
CA ARG A 531 7.97 32.22 -5.00
C ARG A 531 8.89 31.70 -3.90
N LEU A 532 8.32 31.20 -2.80
CA LEU A 532 9.12 30.64 -1.71
C LEU A 532 9.81 29.33 -2.12
N ALA A 533 9.11 28.46 -2.84
CA ALA A 533 9.68 27.23 -3.39
C ALA A 533 10.81 27.52 -4.39
N GLU A 534 10.63 28.51 -5.28
CA GLU A 534 11.68 29.00 -6.20
C GLU A 534 12.88 29.52 -5.40
N ALA A 535 12.68 30.41 -4.42
CA ALA A 535 13.76 30.95 -3.59
C ALA A 535 14.53 29.88 -2.80
N LEU A 536 13.86 28.80 -2.39
CA LEU A 536 14.51 27.65 -1.74
C LEU A 536 15.35 26.82 -2.73
N THR A 537 14.93 26.71 -3.98
CA THR A 537 15.50 25.80 -4.99
C THR A 537 16.48 26.45 -5.98
N ASP A 538 16.51 27.79 -6.04
CA ASP A 538 17.47 28.57 -6.85
C ASP A 538 18.94 28.21 -6.54
N ARG A 539 19.19 27.77 -5.30
CA ARG A 539 20.49 27.24 -4.86
C ARG A 539 20.47 25.72 -5.11
N ARG A 540 20.76 25.34 -6.36
CA ARG A 540 20.67 23.95 -6.89
C ARG A 540 21.59 22.92 -6.20
N ASP A 541 22.31 23.30 -5.16
CA ASP A 541 23.36 22.53 -4.51
C ASP A 541 22.89 21.65 -3.33
N GLU A 542 21.63 21.73 -2.91
CA GLU A 542 21.17 21.04 -1.69
C GLU A 542 19.81 20.30 -1.83
N PRO A 543 19.79 18.96 -1.99
CA PRO A 543 18.56 18.16 -2.15
C PRO A 543 17.51 18.32 -1.04
N TRP A 544 17.94 18.62 0.19
CA TRP A 544 17.02 18.83 1.32
C TRP A 544 16.20 20.12 1.18
N ARG A 545 16.66 21.11 0.40
CA ARG A 545 15.88 22.33 0.10
C ARG A 545 14.72 22.04 -0.84
N GLN A 546 14.92 21.14 -1.80
CA GLN A 546 13.84 20.62 -2.63
C GLN A 546 12.81 19.87 -1.78
N LEU A 547 13.26 19.08 -0.79
CA LEU A 547 12.37 18.44 0.17
C LEU A 547 11.57 19.47 0.98
N LEU A 548 12.21 20.53 1.48
CA LEU A 548 11.52 21.62 2.18
C LEU A 548 10.49 22.32 1.30
N ALA A 549 10.82 22.59 0.03
CA ALA A 549 9.87 23.14 -0.94
C ALA A 549 8.66 22.21 -1.15
N ASN A 550 8.90 20.89 -1.22
CA ASN A 550 7.83 19.90 -1.34
C ASN A 550 6.93 19.87 -0.09
N LEU A 551 7.50 20.05 1.11
CA LEU A 551 6.79 20.05 2.39
C LEU A 551 5.84 21.26 2.59
N LEU A 552 6.05 22.38 1.87
CA LEU A 552 5.15 23.55 1.93
C LEU A 552 3.69 23.21 1.55
N GLU A 553 3.53 22.26 0.64
CA GLU A 553 2.22 21.81 0.12
C GLU A 553 1.75 20.48 0.75
N PHE A 554 2.52 19.90 1.68
CA PHE A 554 2.21 18.59 2.28
C PHE A 554 0.80 18.56 2.88
N HIS A 555 0.46 19.46 3.81
CA HIS A 555 -0.84 19.41 4.50
C HIS A 555 -2.01 19.64 3.54
N ARG A 556 -1.83 20.48 2.51
CA ARG A 556 -2.84 20.70 1.46
C ARG A 556 -3.07 19.42 0.66
N ARG A 557 -1.99 18.74 0.21
CA ARG A 557 -2.07 17.46 -0.52
C ARG A 557 -2.68 16.35 0.34
N GLU A 558 -2.35 16.31 1.63
CA GLU A 558 -2.87 15.31 2.58
C GLU A 558 -4.37 15.50 2.86
N ALA A 559 -4.84 16.75 2.87
CA ALA A 559 -6.24 17.10 3.07
C ALA A 559 -7.13 16.74 1.87
N LYS A 560 -6.61 16.82 0.63
CA LYS A 560 -7.37 16.67 -0.62
C LYS A 560 -8.17 15.36 -0.76
N PRO A 561 -7.62 14.16 -0.53
CA PRO A 561 -8.38 12.92 -0.63
C PRO A 561 -9.62 12.91 0.28
N SER A 562 -9.53 13.52 1.46
CA SER A 562 -10.67 13.62 2.38
C SER A 562 -11.73 14.58 1.82
N TRP A 563 -11.33 15.69 1.20
CA TRP A 563 -12.25 16.55 0.45
C TRP A 563 -12.93 15.83 -0.71
N TRP A 564 -12.14 15.17 -1.58
CA TRP A 564 -12.68 14.43 -2.72
C TRP A 564 -13.61 13.30 -2.29
N ALA A 565 -13.26 12.54 -1.24
CA ALA A 565 -14.13 11.51 -0.70
C ALA A 565 -15.42 12.08 -0.12
N MET A 566 -15.36 13.23 0.56
CA MET A 566 -16.54 13.91 1.08
C MET A 566 -17.50 14.34 -0.05
N PHE A 567 -16.97 14.92 -1.14
CA PHE A 567 -17.79 15.28 -2.30
C PHE A 567 -18.27 14.06 -3.09
N ALA A 568 -17.43 13.03 -3.26
CA ALA A 568 -17.85 11.79 -3.92
C ALA A 568 -19.00 11.10 -3.17
N ARG A 569 -18.95 11.07 -1.83
CA ARG A 569 -20.03 10.55 -0.97
C ARG A 569 -21.30 11.38 -1.01
N GLN A 570 -21.19 12.67 -1.31
CA GLN A 570 -22.36 13.50 -1.55
C GLN A 570 -23.18 12.99 -2.76
N ASP A 571 -22.51 12.30 -3.69
CA ASP A 571 -23.05 11.88 -4.99
C ASP A 571 -23.31 10.37 -5.08
N MET A 572 -22.95 9.62 -4.03
CA MET A 572 -23.20 8.17 -3.95
C MET A 572 -24.69 7.88 -3.74
N ASP A 573 -25.15 6.76 -4.29
CA ASP A 573 -26.49 6.25 -4.02
C ASP A 573 -26.57 5.56 -2.64
N GLU A 574 -27.79 5.23 -2.21
CA GLU A 574 -28.04 4.59 -0.93
C GLU A 574 -27.28 3.26 -0.78
N GLU A 575 -27.23 2.44 -1.83
CA GLU A 575 -26.54 1.16 -1.82
C GLU A 575 -25.02 1.34 -1.69
N ALA A 576 -24.41 2.27 -2.42
CA ALA A 576 -22.99 2.58 -2.30
C ALA A 576 -22.64 3.17 -0.93
N LEU A 577 -23.50 4.05 -0.38
CA LEU A 577 -23.29 4.62 0.95
C LEU A 577 -23.42 3.58 2.07
N LEU A 578 -24.35 2.62 1.93
CA LEU A 578 -24.52 1.52 2.88
C LEU A 578 -23.32 0.55 2.85
N ASN A 579 -22.62 0.47 1.72
CA ASN A 579 -21.40 -0.31 1.56
C ASN A 579 -20.11 0.48 1.85
N ASP A 580 -20.17 1.79 2.08
CA ASP A 580 -19.01 2.61 2.47
C ASP A 580 -18.85 2.62 4.00
N ALA A 581 -17.86 1.90 4.50
CA ALA A 581 -17.57 1.78 5.93
C ALA A 581 -17.17 3.10 6.63
N GLU A 582 -17.00 4.21 5.91
CA GLU A 582 -16.83 5.54 6.51
C GLU A 582 -18.18 6.23 6.81
N CYS A 583 -19.29 5.70 6.30
CA CYS A 583 -20.62 6.29 6.38
C CYS A 583 -21.55 5.50 7.31
N LEU A 584 -22.64 6.12 7.76
CA LEU A 584 -23.78 5.44 8.38
C LEU A 584 -25.05 5.83 7.62
N ALA A 585 -25.52 4.95 6.75
CA ALA A 585 -26.61 5.19 5.82
C ALA A 585 -27.99 4.82 6.38
N ASN A 586 -29.03 5.39 5.76
CA ASN A 586 -30.44 5.10 5.99
C ASN A 586 -30.90 5.29 7.45
N LEU A 587 -30.68 6.50 7.98
CA LEU A 587 -31.20 6.89 9.29
C LEU A 587 -32.72 7.07 9.27
N MET A 588 -33.40 6.38 10.17
CA MET A 588 -34.84 6.50 10.39
C MET A 588 -35.12 7.03 11.79
N PRO A 589 -36.06 7.97 11.99
CA PRO A 589 -36.41 8.43 13.34
C PRO A 589 -36.81 7.26 14.25
N HIS A 590 -36.30 7.23 15.49
CA HIS A 590 -36.60 6.13 16.39
C HIS A 590 -38.09 6.14 16.76
N PRO A 591 -38.81 5.00 16.64
CA PRO A 591 -40.28 4.98 16.72
C PRO A 591 -40.84 5.36 18.11
N THR A 592 -40.07 5.16 19.18
CA THR A 592 -40.54 5.32 20.56
C THR A 592 -39.67 6.22 21.45
N MET A 593 -38.58 6.79 20.92
CA MET A 593 -37.66 7.64 21.71
C MET A 593 -37.81 9.11 21.26
N PRO A 594 -38.61 9.92 21.96
CA PRO A 594 -38.84 11.31 21.56
C PRO A 594 -37.59 12.18 21.80
N PRO A 595 -37.42 13.29 21.04
CA PRO A 595 -36.29 14.18 21.23
C PRO A 595 -36.25 14.78 22.63
N ARG A 596 -35.08 14.75 23.28
CA ARG A 596 -34.87 15.29 24.64
C ARG A 596 -34.04 16.56 24.63
N LYS A 597 -34.36 17.53 25.49
CA LYS A 597 -33.58 18.77 25.61
C LYS A 597 -32.34 18.55 26.48
N GLU A 598 -31.22 19.07 26.03
CA GLU A 598 -29.98 19.18 26.79
C GLU A 598 -29.42 20.61 26.69
N LYS A 599 -29.58 21.40 27.75
CA LYS A 599 -29.28 22.83 27.77
C LYS A 599 -30.00 23.57 26.61
N ARG A 600 -29.26 24.11 25.64
CA ARG A 600 -29.80 24.79 24.45
C ARG A 600 -29.91 23.87 23.22
N SER A 601 -29.49 22.62 23.34
CA SER A 601 -29.48 21.62 22.27
C SER A 601 -30.61 20.60 22.46
N VAL A 602 -30.91 19.85 21.40
CA VAL A 602 -31.89 18.75 21.41
C VAL A 602 -31.19 17.48 20.95
N ILE A 603 -31.37 16.39 21.69
CA ILE A 603 -30.88 15.06 21.33
C ILE A 603 -32.00 14.31 20.63
N HIS A 604 -31.75 13.84 19.42
CA HIS A 604 -32.66 13.06 18.60
C HIS A 604 -32.15 11.62 18.47
N ALA A 605 -33.04 10.65 18.59
CA ALA A 605 -32.73 9.23 18.43
C ALA A 605 -33.17 8.72 17.05
N PHE A 606 -32.33 7.91 16.42
CA PHE A 606 -32.55 7.29 15.12
C PHE A 606 -32.22 5.79 15.16
N THR A 607 -32.83 5.02 14.27
CA THR A 607 -32.48 3.63 13.95
C THR A 607 -31.78 3.56 12.60
N PHE A 608 -30.91 2.57 12.40
CA PHE A 608 -30.22 2.32 11.14
C PHE A 608 -30.13 0.80 10.85
N PRO A 609 -30.03 0.37 9.58
CA PRO A 609 -29.86 -1.03 9.23
C PRO A 609 -28.46 -1.55 9.58
N ALA A 610 -28.32 -2.87 9.76
CA ALA A 610 -27.03 -3.50 9.97
C ALA A 610 -26.07 -3.21 8.80
N GLN A 611 -24.97 -2.53 9.10
CA GLN A 611 -23.97 -2.07 8.14
C GLN A 611 -22.64 -1.86 8.86
N ASP A 612 -21.54 -1.82 8.11
CA ASP A 612 -20.23 -1.45 8.65
C ASP A 612 -20.08 0.07 8.64
N PHE A 613 -19.58 0.65 9.73
CA PHE A 613 -19.29 2.08 9.81
C PHE A 613 -18.14 2.38 10.80
N LYS A 614 -17.50 3.54 10.66
CA LYS A 614 -16.36 3.95 11.52
C LYS A 614 -16.66 5.12 12.46
N LEU A 615 -17.84 5.72 12.36
CA LEU A 615 -18.27 6.83 13.22
C LEU A 615 -18.31 6.40 14.69
N ARG A 616 -17.89 7.28 15.60
CA ARG A 616 -17.79 7.02 17.04
C ARG A 616 -18.53 8.08 17.85
N ILE A 617 -18.79 7.76 19.11
CA ILE A 617 -19.28 8.73 20.09
C ILE A 617 -18.30 9.92 20.17
N GLY A 618 -18.84 11.12 20.09
CA GLY A 618 -18.12 12.40 20.06
C GLY A 618 -17.80 12.92 18.66
N ASP A 619 -18.05 12.15 17.60
CA ASP A 619 -17.88 12.63 16.23
C ASP A 619 -19.00 13.61 15.83
N THR A 620 -18.73 14.48 14.87
CA THR A 620 -19.65 15.53 14.40
C THR A 620 -19.94 15.42 12.90
N PRO A 621 -20.55 14.31 12.43
CA PRO A 621 -20.69 14.02 11.00
C PRO A 621 -21.50 15.05 10.21
N LEU A 622 -21.36 15.00 8.89
CA LEU A 622 -22.17 15.75 7.94
C LEU A 622 -23.27 14.85 7.37
N ARG A 623 -24.30 15.48 6.80
CA ARG A 623 -25.38 14.80 6.09
C ARG A 623 -25.00 14.61 4.62
N SER A 624 -25.21 13.41 4.08
CA SER A 624 -25.08 13.16 2.64
C SER A 624 -26.03 14.07 1.85
N GLY A 625 -25.65 14.43 0.63
CA GLY A 625 -26.41 15.33 -0.24
C GLY A 625 -26.28 16.83 0.08
N THR A 626 -26.42 17.26 1.35
CA THR A 626 -26.42 18.69 1.73
C THR A 626 -25.11 19.19 2.36
N LEU A 627 -24.28 18.29 2.88
CA LEU A 627 -23.08 18.62 3.68
C LEU A 627 -23.38 19.45 4.95
N GLU A 628 -24.65 19.54 5.37
CA GLU A 628 -24.99 20.19 6.64
C GLU A 628 -24.54 19.34 7.83
N PRO A 629 -24.09 19.94 8.95
CA PRO A 629 -23.78 19.17 10.15
C PRO A 629 -24.98 18.39 10.70
N ALA A 630 -24.78 17.11 11.01
CA ALA A 630 -25.77 16.21 11.60
C ALA A 630 -25.83 16.30 13.15
N GLY A 631 -24.95 17.08 13.77
CA GLY A 631 -24.83 17.17 15.22
C GLY A 631 -23.73 16.27 15.77
N GLU A 632 -23.57 16.23 17.08
CA GLU A 632 -22.58 15.39 17.76
C GLU A 632 -23.19 14.04 18.12
N ILE A 633 -22.49 12.94 17.85
CA ILE A 633 -22.90 11.59 18.27
C ILE A 633 -22.70 11.49 19.79
N VAL A 634 -23.79 11.40 20.55
CA VAL A 634 -23.73 11.30 22.03
C VAL A 634 -23.97 9.88 22.54
N SER A 635 -24.60 9.03 21.74
CA SER A 635 -24.80 7.62 22.02
C SER A 635 -24.85 6.83 20.71
N LEU A 636 -24.35 5.61 20.74
CA LEU A 636 -24.28 4.70 19.61
C LEU A 636 -24.33 3.26 20.15
N ASP A 637 -25.40 2.55 19.83
CA ASP A 637 -25.64 1.14 20.19
C ASP A 637 -25.73 0.32 18.90
N GLU A 638 -24.61 -0.30 18.53
CA GLU A 638 -24.46 -1.02 17.27
C GLU A 638 -25.34 -2.28 17.23
N ASP A 639 -25.44 -3.01 18.36
CA ASP A 639 -26.22 -4.24 18.46
C ASP A 639 -27.72 -3.99 18.28
N LYS A 640 -28.21 -2.84 18.78
CA LYS A 640 -29.61 -2.44 18.61
C LYS A 640 -29.87 -1.61 17.36
N GLY A 641 -28.82 -1.19 16.65
CA GLY A 641 -28.92 -0.29 15.50
C GLY A 641 -29.47 1.09 15.85
N ILE A 642 -29.07 1.65 17.01
CA ILE A 642 -29.59 2.93 17.53
C ILE A 642 -28.46 3.96 17.63
N ILE A 643 -28.74 5.19 17.20
CA ILE A 643 -27.83 6.34 17.34
C ILE A 643 -28.56 7.55 17.89
N GLU A 644 -27.89 8.33 18.76
CA GLU A 644 -28.41 9.58 19.28
C GLU A 644 -27.52 10.76 18.88
N LEU A 645 -28.13 11.77 18.25
CA LEU A 645 -27.46 12.95 17.71
C LEU A 645 -27.89 14.21 18.47
N LYS A 646 -26.91 14.95 19.00
CA LYS A 646 -27.12 16.23 19.69
C LYS A 646 -27.03 17.38 18.68
N LEU A 647 -28.19 17.98 18.39
CA LEU A 647 -28.36 19.09 17.45
C LEU A 647 -28.49 20.43 18.18
N GLY A 648 -27.76 21.44 17.70
CA GLY A 648 -27.87 22.82 18.19
C GLY A 648 -29.18 23.49 17.76
N PRO A 649 -29.59 24.59 18.40
CA PRO A 649 -30.91 25.22 18.23
C PRO A 649 -31.15 25.85 16.84
N SER A 650 -30.10 26.02 16.04
CA SER A 650 -30.14 26.63 14.71
C SER A 650 -30.00 25.60 13.57
N ARG A 651 -30.10 24.30 13.86
CA ARG A 651 -29.91 23.22 12.87
C ARG A 651 -31.26 22.71 12.34
N SER A 652 -31.33 22.43 11.04
CA SER A 652 -32.46 21.78 10.36
C SER A 652 -32.69 20.36 10.91
N PRO A 653 -33.94 19.84 10.90
CA PRO A 653 -34.21 18.43 11.19
C PRO A 653 -33.46 17.49 10.23
N ILE A 654 -33.18 16.26 10.68
CA ILE A 654 -32.60 15.22 9.83
C ILE A 654 -33.76 14.45 9.19
N GLU A 655 -33.78 14.42 7.86
CA GLU A 655 -34.82 13.73 7.09
C GLU A 655 -34.64 12.20 7.13
N PRO A 656 -35.74 11.41 7.10
CA PRO A 656 -35.66 9.95 7.00
C PRO A 656 -34.86 9.51 5.75
N GLY A 657 -34.02 8.49 5.91
CA GLY A 657 -33.14 7.99 4.84
C GLY A 657 -31.80 8.73 4.73
N THR A 658 -31.56 9.80 5.51
CA THR A 658 -30.27 10.53 5.48
C THR A 658 -29.11 9.60 5.86
N ALA A 659 -27.99 9.72 5.14
CA ALA A 659 -26.73 9.10 5.54
C ALA A 659 -25.82 10.10 6.26
N LEU A 660 -25.07 9.62 7.25
CA LEU A 660 -24.00 10.37 7.91
C LEU A 660 -22.68 10.09 7.21
N ILE A 661 -21.96 11.13 6.87
CA ILE A 661 -20.63 11.05 6.27
C ILE A 661 -19.61 11.77 7.18
N PRO A 662 -18.31 11.40 7.15
CA PRO A 662 -17.30 12.08 7.94
C PRO A 662 -17.18 13.57 7.60
N THR A 663 -16.68 14.36 8.55
CA THR A 663 -16.31 15.75 8.29
C THR A 663 -15.10 15.83 7.37
N GLY A 664 -14.90 17.02 6.79
CA GLY A 664 -13.70 17.34 6.03
C GLY A 664 -12.41 17.21 6.86
N PRO A 665 -11.24 17.40 6.23
CA PRO A 665 -9.94 17.21 6.89
C PRO A 665 -9.75 18.14 8.10
N ILE A 666 -8.91 17.68 9.04
CA ILE A 666 -8.53 18.46 10.23
C ILE A 666 -7.84 19.75 9.77
N GLY A 667 -8.20 20.88 10.38
CA GLY A 667 -7.61 22.18 10.03
C GLY A 667 -6.09 22.21 10.25
N ASP A 668 -5.32 22.61 9.24
CA ASP A 668 -3.86 22.53 9.20
C ASP A 668 -3.13 23.89 9.25
N ALA A 669 -3.89 24.99 9.39
CA ALA A 669 -3.37 26.34 9.15
C ALA A 669 -2.16 26.69 10.04
N VAL A 670 -2.20 26.28 11.31
CA VAL A 670 -1.10 26.52 12.27
C VAL A 670 0.15 25.70 11.89
N LEU A 671 -0.03 24.47 11.42
CA LEU A 671 1.08 23.61 10.98
C LEU A 671 1.75 24.18 9.72
N ARG A 672 0.94 24.59 8.73
CA ARG A 672 1.46 25.26 7.52
C ARG A 672 2.18 26.55 7.86
N ALA A 673 1.62 27.39 8.72
CA ALA A 673 2.27 28.63 9.15
C ALA A 673 3.64 28.38 9.77
N ALA A 674 3.82 27.31 10.56
CA ALA A 674 5.12 26.95 11.13
C ALA A 674 6.15 26.54 10.08
N ILE A 675 5.76 25.70 9.10
CA ILE A 675 6.65 25.33 7.98
C ILE A 675 7.04 26.58 7.17
N TYR A 676 6.09 27.49 6.94
CA TYR A 676 6.38 28.75 6.24
C TYR A 676 7.37 29.62 7.00
N ARG A 677 7.23 29.79 8.33
CA ARG A 677 8.22 30.52 9.15
C ARG A 677 9.64 29.96 8.98
N TYR A 678 9.77 28.63 9.03
CA TYR A 678 11.05 27.95 8.82
C TYR A 678 11.58 28.15 7.39
N ALA A 679 10.73 27.92 6.37
CA ALA A 679 11.09 28.06 4.97
C ALA A 679 11.51 29.49 4.58
N GLU A 680 10.78 30.51 5.05
CA GLU A 680 11.10 31.92 4.82
C GLU A 680 12.45 32.29 5.44
N LEU A 681 12.74 31.79 6.64
CA LEU A 681 14.04 31.98 7.27
C LEU A 681 15.17 31.35 6.44
N ILE A 682 14.99 30.11 5.97
CA ILE A 682 16.00 29.39 5.17
C ILE A 682 16.21 30.03 3.80
N ALA A 683 15.14 30.52 3.17
CA ALA A 683 15.21 31.29 1.92
C ALA A 683 15.98 32.61 2.12
N ALA A 684 15.81 33.27 3.27
CA ALA A 684 16.56 34.47 3.66
C ALA A 684 18.01 34.19 4.12
N GLY A 685 18.45 32.93 4.16
CA GLY A 685 19.80 32.54 4.59
C GLY A 685 20.03 32.51 6.10
N GLY A 686 18.96 32.48 6.90
CA GLY A 686 19.03 32.35 8.35
C GLY A 686 19.52 30.97 8.81
N LYS A 687 19.93 30.88 10.08
CA LYS A 687 20.53 29.67 10.70
C LYS A 687 19.87 29.26 12.03
N ARG A 688 18.62 29.64 12.27
CA ARG A 688 17.85 29.14 13.43
C ARG A 688 17.29 27.75 13.13
N TYR A 689 16.75 27.08 14.14
CA TYR A 689 16.15 25.74 14.02
C TYR A 689 17.15 24.68 13.52
N ASN A 690 18.31 24.61 14.17
CA ASN A 690 19.39 23.70 13.79
C ASN A 690 18.96 22.22 13.81
N ALA A 691 18.17 21.80 14.80
CA ALA A 691 17.66 20.43 14.87
C ALA A 691 16.80 20.05 13.65
N ILE A 692 15.89 20.94 13.24
CA ILE A 692 15.04 20.75 12.05
C ILE A 692 15.91 20.62 10.78
N THR A 693 16.90 21.52 10.65
CA THR A 693 17.81 21.53 9.51
C THR A 693 18.66 20.26 9.47
N ALA A 694 19.15 19.80 10.63
CA ALA A 694 19.89 18.55 10.76
C ALA A 694 19.02 17.33 10.38
N ILE A 695 17.74 17.29 10.79
CA ILE A 695 16.80 16.24 10.37
C ILE A 695 16.68 16.23 8.84
N LEU A 696 16.39 17.38 8.22
CA LEU A 696 16.22 17.47 6.76
C LEU A 696 17.50 17.11 5.99
N ARG A 697 18.69 17.45 6.53
CA ARG A 697 19.98 17.07 5.94
C ARG A 697 20.39 15.62 6.25
N ARG A 698 19.74 14.98 7.22
CA ARG A 698 20.13 13.68 7.80
C ARG A 698 21.55 13.73 8.37
N ASP A 699 21.87 14.86 9.01
CA ASP A 699 23.14 15.06 9.69
C ASP A 699 23.20 14.16 10.93
N ARG A 700 24.39 13.63 11.27
CA ARG A 700 24.56 12.88 12.51
C ARG A 700 24.27 13.74 13.75
N PRO A 701 23.74 13.17 14.85
CA PRO A 701 23.50 13.91 16.09
C PRO A 701 24.75 14.63 16.59
N ARG A 702 24.61 15.92 16.93
CA ARG A 702 25.68 16.71 17.56
C ARG A 702 25.59 16.64 19.08
N LEU A 703 26.63 16.08 19.70
CA LEU A 703 26.76 15.94 21.14
C LEU A 703 27.97 16.76 21.63
N VAL A 704 27.81 17.48 22.73
CA VAL A 704 28.90 18.23 23.40
C VAL A 704 30.02 17.25 23.78
N ASP A 705 31.26 17.65 23.53
CA ASP A 705 32.49 16.88 23.83
C ASP A 705 32.56 15.46 23.21
N ARG A 706 31.86 15.22 22.09
CA ARG A 706 31.95 13.97 21.33
C ARG A 706 32.17 14.19 19.84
N GLU A 707 33.12 13.44 19.29
CA GLU A 707 33.43 13.46 17.85
C GLU A 707 32.27 12.91 17.00
N PRO A 708 31.89 13.58 15.90
CA PRO A 708 30.86 13.09 14.99
C PRO A 708 31.18 11.70 14.42
N GLY A 709 30.17 10.82 14.33
CA GLY A 709 30.32 9.48 13.75
C GLY A 709 30.82 8.40 14.69
N ARG A 710 31.09 8.74 15.96
CA ARG A 710 31.21 7.73 17.02
C ARG A 710 29.83 7.20 17.40
N GLU A 711 29.82 6.00 17.96
CA GLU A 711 28.61 5.41 18.52
C GLU A 711 28.02 6.32 19.61
N ILE A 712 26.72 6.53 19.57
CA ILE A 712 25.99 7.38 20.54
C ILE A 712 26.04 6.76 21.93
N VAL A 713 25.91 5.45 22.02
CA VAL A 713 26.08 4.67 23.25
C VAL A 713 27.28 3.76 23.04
N ALA A 714 28.27 3.88 23.92
CA ALA A 714 29.47 3.05 23.86
C ALA A 714 29.15 1.58 24.16
N GLU A 715 29.90 0.67 23.54
CA GLU A 715 29.79 -0.76 23.78
C GLU A 715 29.87 -1.11 25.30
N GLY A 716 28.95 -1.96 25.76
CA GLY A 716 28.86 -2.40 27.16
C GLY A 716 28.15 -1.43 28.12
N VAL A 717 27.75 -0.23 27.67
CA VAL A 717 26.92 0.70 28.46
C VAL A 717 25.43 0.33 28.30
N ASP A 718 24.66 0.37 29.39
CA ASP A 718 23.21 0.19 29.34
C ASP A 718 22.58 1.22 28.40
N ALA A 719 21.77 0.77 27.44
CA ALA A 719 21.18 1.62 26.41
C ALA A 719 20.33 2.76 26.98
N THR A 720 19.65 2.55 28.12
CA THR A 720 18.84 3.58 28.78
C THR A 720 19.73 4.66 29.36
N THR A 721 20.75 4.27 30.14
CA THR A 721 21.71 5.20 30.74
C THR A 721 22.45 5.98 29.66
N GLY A 722 22.96 5.28 28.64
CA GLY A 722 23.64 5.90 27.50
C GLY A 722 22.75 6.87 26.73
N ALA A 723 21.45 6.56 26.56
CA ALA A 723 20.49 7.48 25.95
C ALA A 723 20.30 8.75 26.78
N VAL A 724 20.16 8.62 28.10
CA VAL A 724 20.03 9.78 29.01
C VAL A 724 21.27 10.67 28.94
N ASP A 725 22.46 10.09 28.99
CA ASP A 725 23.73 10.83 28.90
C ASP A 725 23.87 11.54 27.55
N ALA A 726 23.54 10.86 26.46
CA ALA A 726 23.54 11.46 25.12
C ALA A 726 22.53 12.61 25.01
N LEU A 727 21.35 12.47 25.61
CA LEU A 727 20.34 13.54 25.60
C LEU A 727 20.77 14.75 26.42
N ILE A 728 21.44 14.56 27.56
CA ILE A 728 22.00 15.68 28.34
C ILE A 728 23.08 16.42 27.54
N ALA A 729 23.88 15.69 26.76
CA ALA A 729 24.93 16.25 25.90
C ALA A 729 24.42 16.80 24.55
N LEU A 730 23.12 16.71 24.24
CA LEU A 730 22.60 17.09 22.93
C LEU A 730 22.64 18.61 22.71
N ASP A 731 23.33 19.04 21.66
CA ASP A 731 23.53 20.46 21.36
C ASP A 731 22.81 20.89 20.09
N SER A 732 21.68 21.58 20.25
CA SER A 732 20.87 22.18 19.18
C SER A 732 20.68 21.24 17.97
N SER A 733 20.36 19.98 18.26
CA SER A 733 20.38 18.84 17.34
C SER A 733 19.17 17.93 17.59
N TYR A 734 19.07 16.84 16.83
CA TYR A 734 18.11 15.78 17.11
C TYR A 734 18.80 14.49 17.59
N LEU A 735 18.04 13.64 18.30
CA LEU A 735 18.42 12.28 18.60
C LEU A 735 17.24 11.33 18.35
N LEU A 736 17.51 10.21 17.69
CA LEU A 736 16.55 9.13 17.47
C LEU A 736 16.74 8.03 18.52
N ILE A 737 15.65 7.63 19.19
CA ILE A 737 15.59 6.47 20.07
C ILE A 737 14.57 5.49 19.50
N GLN A 738 15.08 4.40 18.94
CA GLN A 738 14.25 3.31 18.44
C GLN A 738 14.06 2.26 19.53
N GLY A 739 12.80 2.01 19.90
CA GLY A 739 12.49 0.95 20.87
C GLY A 739 11.51 -0.08 20.31
N PRO A 740 11.96 -1.29 20.02
CA PRO A 740 11.11 -2.42 19.65
C PRO A 740 10.01 -2.73 20.70
N PRO A 741 9.01 -3.58 20.37
CA PRO A 741 7.97 -4.00 21.30
C PRO A 741 8.53 -4.53 22.63
N GLY A 742 8.07 -3.96 23.74
CA GLY A 742 8.51 -4.35 25.09
C GLY A 742 9.92 -3.92 25.48
N ALA A 743 10.63 -3.13 24.65
CA ALA A 743 11.99 -2.67 24.95
C ALA A 743 12.06 -1.51 25.97
N GLY A 744 10.91 -0.95 26.37
CA GLY A 744 10.84 0.10 27.39
C GLY A 744 11.05 1.52 26.85
N LYS A 745 10.46 1.86 25.69
CA LYS A 745 10.45 3.24 25.15
C LYS A 745 9.99 4.27 26.19
N THR A 746 8.79 4.10 26.73
CA THR A 746 8.18 5.01 27.71
C THR A 746 9.01 5.11 28.99
N TYR A 747 9.59 3.99 29.44
CA TYR A 747 10.51 3.96 30.57
C TYR A 747 11.79 4.79 30.30
N THR A 748 12.40 4.63 29.13
CA THR A 748 13.60 5.38 28.74
C THR A 748 13.30 6.87 28.61
N SER A 749 12.21 7.22 27.91
CA SER A 749 11.76 8.60 27.74
C SER A 749 11.47 9.28 29.07
N SER A 750 10.75 8.62 29.99
CA SER A 750 10.43 9.21 31.29
C SER A 750 11.67 9.47 32.14
N GLN A 751 12.66 8.56 32.11
CA GLN A 751 13.95 8.75 32.78
C GLN A 751 14.71 9.95 32.21
N ALA A 752 14.78 10.07 30.89
CA ALA A 752 15.44 11.19 30.22
C ALA A 752 14.74 12.53 30.51
N ILE A 753 13.41 12.56 30.43
CA ILE A 753 12.62 13.77 30.70
C ILE A 753 12.83 14.24 32.14
N VAL A 754 12.76 13.34 33.12
CA VAL A 754 12.99 13.70 34.53
C VAL A 754 14.42 14.19 34.76
N ALA A 755 15.42 13.55 34.15
CA ALA A 755 16.82 14.00 34.23
C ALA A 755 17.01 15.42 33.63
N LEU A 756 16.39 15.71 32.49
CA LEU A 756 16.43 17.03 31.85
C LEU A 756 15.71 18.10 32.68
N LEU A 757 14.55 17.77 33.25
CA LEU A 757 13.83 18.68 34.15
C LEU A 757 14.64 18.95 35.42
N ALA A 758 15.30 17.95 35.99
CA ALA A 758 16.23 18.11 37.12
C ALA A 758 17.44 18.97 36.77
N ALA A 759 17.91 18.90 35.52
CA ALA A 759 18.94 19.81 34.97
C ALA A 759 18.40 21.23 34.64
N GLY A 760 17.15 21.53 34.98
CA GLY A 760 16.53 22.84 34.81
C GLY A 760 16.08 23.18 33.40
N LYS A 761 16.02 22.19 32.50
CA LYS A 761 15.56 22.35 31.11
C LYS A 761 14.04 22.45 31.02
N ARG A 762 13.53 23.15 30.00
CA ARG A 762 12.11 23.19 29.63
C ARG A 762 11.85 22.13 28.56
N VAL A 763 10.85 21.28 28.80
CA VAL A 763 10.58 20.10 27.97
C VAL A 763 9.16 20.15 27.41
N GLY A 764 9.04 19.97 26.10
CA GLY A 764 7.80 19.68 25.41
C GLY A 764 7.62 18.17 25.19
N ILE A 765 6.39 17.66 25.28
CA ILE A 765 6.01 16.29 24.90
C ILE A 765 4.90 16.34 23.86
N ALA A 766 5.13 15.71 22.72
CA ALA A 766 4.16 15.55 21.64
C ALA A 766 4.02 14.09 21.23
N SER A 767 2.87 13.77 20.64
CA SER A 767 2.62 12.52 19.92
C SER A 767 1.44 12.72 18.97
N ASN A 768 1.13 11.71 18.17
CA ASN A 768 -0.02 11.72 17.26
C ASN A 768 -1.37 11.50 17.99
N SER A 769 -1.36 11.00 19.23
CA SER A 769 -2.57 10.78 20.03
C SER A 769 -2.44 11.27 21.47
N HIS A 770 -3.55 11.75 22.04
CA HIS A 770 -3.61 12.13 23.45
C HIS A 770 -3.36 10.95 24.40
N LYS A 771 -3.75 9.73 24.00
CA LYS A 771 -3.52 8.52 24.80
C LYS A 771 -2.03 8.22 24.99
N ALA A 772 -1.23 8.31 23.91
CA ALA A 772 0.22 8.13 23.99
C ALA A 772 0.87 9.20 24.88
N ILE A 773 0.45 10.46 24.73
CA ILE A 773 0.89 11.57 25.59
C ILE A 773 0.59 11.25 27.07
N ASN A 774 -0.65 10.88 27.39
CA ASN A 774 -1.05 10.61 28.78
C ASN A 774 -0.26 9.44 29.39
N ASN A 775 0.00 8.38 28.62
CA ASN A 775 0.79 7.24 29.10
C ASN A 775 2.22 7.68 29.50
N LEU A 776 2.89 8.47 28.65
CA LEU A 776 4.22 8.97 28.97
C LEU A 776 4.20 9.96 30.15
N LEU A 777 3.19 10.83 30.24
CA LEU A 777 3.05 11.78 31.35
C LEU A 777 2.87 11.09 32.69
N SER A 778 2.06 10.02 32.76
CA SER A 778 1.87 9.24 33.98
C SER A 778 3.18 8.64 34.50
N ASP A 779 4.02 8.11 33.59
CA ASP A 779 5.34 7.56 33.94
C ASP A 779 6.31 8.67 34.39
N VAL A 780 6.30 9.82 33.72
CA VAL A 780 7.09 11.01 34.11
C VAL A 780 6.67 11.51 35.48
N GLU A 781 5.38 11.63 35.76
CA GLU A 781 4.86 12.09 37.05
C GLU A 781 5.25 11.14 38.18
N THR A 782 5.04 9.83 37.99
CA THR A 782 5.43 8.79 38.94
C THR A 782 6.93 8.85 39.26
N LYS A 783 7.76 8.99 38.22
CA LYS A 783 9.21 9.04 38.37
C LYS A 783 9.70 10.34 39.01
N ALA A 784 9.12 11.47 38.63
CA ALA A 784 9.44 12.77 39.20
C ALA A 784 9.13 12.81 40.70
N ILE A 785 7.98 12.26 41.11
CA ILE A 785 7.58 12.13 42.53
C ILE A 785 8.60 11.24 43.27
N ALA A 786 8.97 10.09 42.71
CA ALA A 786 9.93 9.18 43.33
C ALA A 786 11.33 9.81 43.50
N GLN A 787 11.71 10.77 42.66
CA GLN A 787 12.97 11.52 42.76
C GLN A 787 12.85 12.84 43.54
N GLY A 788 11.67 13.18 44.05
CA GLY A 788 11.43 14.43 44.80
C GLY A 788 11.55 15.71 43.95
N LEU A 789 11.35 15.60 42.63
CA LEU A 789 11.43 16.74 41.72
C LEU A 789 10.20 17.64 41.87
N GLN A 790 10.40 18.92 42.17
CA GLN A 790 9.34 19.92 42.21
C GLN A 790 9.32 20.75 40.92
N CYS A 791 8.31 20.56 40.09
CA CYS A 791 8.09 21.37 38.90
C CYS A 791 6.59 21.53 38.60
N ARG A 792 6.25 22.44 37.69
CA ARG A 792 4.88 22.64 37.20
C ARG A 792 4.80 22.24 35.74
N GLY A 793 3.79 21.45 35.42
CA GLY A 793 3.53 20.93 34.09
C GLY A 793 2.17 21.37 33.59
N MET A 794 1.98 21.33 32.28
CA MET A 794 0.70 21.63 31.63
C MET A 794 0.45 20.62 30.53
N LYS A 795 -0.78 20.14 30.43
CA LYS A 795 -1.24 19.27 29.37
C LYS A 795 -2.42 19.88 28.65
N LYS A 796 -2.26 20.13 27.35
CA LYS A 796 -3.29 20.70 26.47
C LYS A 796 -4.17 19.59 25.90
N SER A 797 -5.49 19.80 25.98
CA SER A 797 -6.51 18.92 25.43
C SER A 797 -7.53 19.69 24.60
N THR A 798 -8.12 19.05 23.60
CA THR A 798 -9.25 19.63 22.86
C THR A 798 -10.56 19.40 23.59
N ARG A 799 -10.70 18.24 24.23
CA ARG A 799 -11.90 17.78 24.93
C ARG A 799 -11.55 17.23 26.32
N GLU A 800 -12.54 17.12 27.20
CA GLU A 800 -12.35 16.63 28.57
C GLU A 800 -11.95 15.15 28.63
N ASP A 801 -12.49 14.29 27.75
CA ASP A 801 -12.18 12.86 27.66
C ASP A 801 -10.71 12.59 27.30
N GLN A 802 -10.02 13.61 26.81
CA GLN A 802 -8.61 13.51 26.45
C GLN A 802 -7.71 13.79 27.63
N ALA A 803 -8.17 14.51 28.68
CA ALA A 803 -7.43 15.00 29.85
C ALA A 803 -6.55 13.92 30.53
N LEU A 804 -5.48 14.34 31.21
CA LEU A 804 -4.62 13.43 31.96
C LEU A 804 -5.35 12.90 33.21
N GLY A 805 -6.01 13.80 33.96
CA GLY A 805 -6.92 13.44 35.04
C GLY A 805 -6.27 12.86 36.30
N THR A 806 -4.94 12.98 36.48
CA THR A 806 -4.24 12.47 37.67
C THR A 806 -4.37 13.38 38.89
N GLY A 807 -4.64 14.67 38.69
CA GLY A 807 -4.72 15.67 39.77
C GLY A 807 -3.37 15.97 40.45
N GLY A 808 -2.25 15.61 39.80
CA GLY A 808 -0.90 15.88 40.28
C GLY A 808 -0.38 17.27 39.90
N TRP A 809 0.92 17.40 39.62
CA TRP A 809 1.57 18.70 39.36
C TRP A 809 1.49 19.16 37.90
N ILE A 810 0.87 18.35 37.06
CA ILE A 810 0.58 18.62 35.65
C ILE A 810 -0.86 19.10 35.54
N GLU A 811 -1.08 20.37 35.17
CA GLU A 811 -2.42 20.94 35.01
C GLU A 811 -3.06 20.52 33.67
N ASP A 812 -4.36 20.20 33.69
CA ASP A 812 -5.14 19.96 32.48
C ASP A 812 -5.75 21.26 31.95
N VAL A 813 -5.36 21.66 30.75
CA VAL A 813 -5.92 22.81 30.02
C VAL A 813 -6.76 22.30 28.85
N VAL A 814 -8.07 22.44 28.95
CA VAL A 814 -9.02 21.92 27.96
C VAL A 814 -9.64 23.06 27.14
N GLY A 815 -9.59 22.95 25.81
CA GLY A 815 -10.18 23.93 24.89
C GLY A 815 -9.42 25.26 24.82
N GLY A 816 -10.12 26.32 24.38
CA GLY A 816 -9.57 27.67 24.21
C GLY A 816 -8.76 27.89 22.92
N SER A 817 -8.70 29.15 22.45
CA SER A 817 -8.04 29.51 21.18
C SER A 817 -6.53 29.70 21.29
N GLY A 818 -5.97 29.98 22.47
CA GLY A 818 -4.53 30.17 22.72
C GLY A 818 -3.79 28.90 23.14
N SER A 819 -2.46 29.00 23.30
CA SER A 819 -1.64 27.89 23.83
C SER A 819 -2.05 27.53 25.26
N GLY A 820 -2.21 28.53 26.14
CA GLY A 820 -2.40 28.34 27.58
C GLY A 820 -1.10 28.11 28.34
N VAL A 821 0.06 28.24 27.67
CA VAL A 821 1.37 28.00 28.27
C VAL A 821 1.86 29.25 29.01
N GLU A 822 2.05 29.14 30.31
CA GLU A 822 2.72 30.17 31.12
C GLU A 822 4.23 29.94 31.33
N ALA A 823 4.97 30.98 31.71
CA ALA A 823 6.43 30.96 31.91
C ALA A 823 6.90 29.97 32.99
N HIS A 824 6.05 29.68 33.97
CA HIS A 824 6.36 28.77 35.08
C HIS A 824 6.23 27.29 34.70
N HIS A 825 5.61 26.97 33.55
CA HIS A 825 5.53 25.61 33.05
C HIS A 825 6.88 25.14 32.51
N ARG A 826 7.44 24.15 33.20
CA ARG A 826 8.69 23.48 32.83
C ARG A 826 8.46 22.26 31.94
N LEU A 827 7.30 21.63 32.06
CA LEU A 827 6.84 20.55 31.21
C LEU A 827 5.56 20.96 30.50
N VAL A 828 5.49 20.85 29.17
CA VAL A 828 4.26 21.12 28.41
C VAL A 828 3.98 19.95 27.49
N ALA A 829 2.73 19.51 27.41
CA ALA A 829 2.34 18.39 26.57
C ALA A 829 1.12 18.70 25.71
N GLY A 830 1.15 18.27 24.46
CA GLY A 830 0.07 18.49 23.49
C GLY A 830 0.38 17.88 22.13
N THR A 831 -0.56 17.95 21.20
CA THR A 831 -0.33 17.49 19.83
C THR A 831 0.52 18.49 19.04
N ALA A 832 0.90 18.13 17.80
CA ALA A 832 1.67 18.99 16.90
C ALA A 832 1.10 20.43 16.76
N TRP A 833 -0.23 20.57 16.81
CA TRP A 833 -0.93 21.86 16.73
C TRP A 833 -0.62 22.82 17.88
N LEU A 834 -0.27 22.31 19.06
CA LEU A 834 0.16 23.17 20.16
C LEU A 834 1.51 23.79 19.84
N PHE A 835 2.50 22.95 19.53
CA PHE A 835 3.90 23.35 19.34
C PHE A 835 4.15 24.10 18.03
N ALA A 836 3.30 23.95 17.02
CA ALA A 836 3.40 24.75 15.78
C ALA A 836 2.97 26.22 15.94
N ARG A 837 2.37 26.60 17.08
CA ARG A 837 1.92 27.98 17.34
C ARG A 837 3.10 28.94 17.44
N GLU A 838 2.92 30.13 16.87
CA GLU A 838 3.92 31.20 16.92
C GLU A 838 4.24 31.64 18.36
N GLU A 839 3.27 31.57 19.27
CA GLU A 839 3.44 31.82 20.71
C GLU A 839 4.53 30.94 21.37
N LEU A 840 4.83 29.77 20.78
CA LEU A 840 5.76 28.79 21.34
C LEU A 840 7.06 28.65 20.53
N ASP A 841 7.32 29.55 19.59
CA ASP A 841 8.54 29.55 18.76
C ASP A 841 9.82 29.58 19.64
N GLU A 842 10.67 28.55 19.50
CA GLU A 842 11.87 28.30 20.33
C GLU A 842 11.66 28.39 21.85
N ALA A 843 10.44 28.11 22.34
CA ALA A 843 10.10 28.23 23.76
C ALA A 843 10.68 27.12 24.67
N PHE A 844 11.13 26.01 24.08
CA PHE A 844 11.58 24.81 24.80
C PHE A 844 13.04 24.45 24.50
N ASP A 845 13.73 23.89 25.48
CA ASP A 845 15.06 23.32 25.27
C ASP A 845 14.96 22.00 24.49
N TYR A 846 13.97 21.16 24.84
CA TYR A 846 13.74 19.84 24.25
C TYR A 846 12.29 19.64 23.84
N LEU A 847 12.06 18.99 22.71
CA LEU A 847 10.77 18.45 22.30
C LEU A 847 10.88 16.93 22.12
N PHE A 848 10.23 16.17 23.01
CA PHE A 848 10.08 14.73 22.87
C PHE A 848 8.86 14.43 22.01
N ILE A 849 9.03 13.61 20.98
CA ILE A 849 7.97 13.19 20.09
C ILE A 849 7.87 11.66 20.21
N ASP A 850 6.88 11.21 20.96
CA ASP A 850 6.62 9.78 21.16
C ASP A 850 5.76 9.21 20.03
N GLU A 851 5.94 7.93 19.73
CA GLU A 851 5.42 7.25 18.53
C GLU A 851 5.79 7.99 17.23
N ALA A 852 7.01 8.52 17.14
CA ALA A 852 7.50 9.30 15.99
C ALA A 852 7.46 8.55 14.64
N GLY A 853 7.45 7.20 14.65
CA GLY A 853 7.22 6.39 13.44
C GLY A 853 5.80 6.55 12.86
N GLN A 854 4.87 7.10 13.63
CA GLN A 854 3.51 7.44 13.21
C GLN A 854 3.33 8.92 12.87
N VAL A 855 4.39 9.73 12.91
CA VAL A 855 4.31 11.18 12.70
C VAL A 855 4.99 11.54 11.38
N SER A 856 4.26 12.20 10.49
CA SER A 856 4.80 12.64 9.20
C SER A 856 5.95 13.62 9.39
N LEU A 857 6.92 13.60 8.46
CA LEU A 857 8.04 14.53 8.48
C LEU A 857 7.55 15.99 8.55
N ALA A 858 6.52 16.36 7.78
CA ALA A 858 5.94 17.70 7.81
C ALA A 858 5.46 18.12 9.22
N ASN A 859 4.84 17.22 9.97
CA ASN A 859 4.40 17.50 11.33
C ASN A 859 5.59 17.67 12.29
N ILE A 860 6.65 16.86 12.13
CA ILE A 860 7.90 17.02 12.91
C ILE A 860 8.54 18.38 12.65
N ILE A 861 8.65 18.81 11.39
CA ILE A 861 9.17 20.14 11.05
C ILE A 861 8.27 21.24 11.64
N ALA A 862 6.95 21.12 11.50
CA ALA A 862 6.01 22.12 11.99
C ALA A 862 6.06 22.29 13.52
N MET A 863 6.12 21.19 14.29
CA MET A 863 6.19 21.27 15.75
C MET A 863 7.62 21.53 16.26
N GLY A 864 8.63 21.14 15.49
CA GLY A 864 10.04 21.29 15.83
C GLY A 864 10.49 22.74 15.98
N VAL A 865 9.76 23.71 15.40
CA VAL A 865 10.05 25.14 15.55
C VAL A 865 9.97 25.60 17.01
N ALA A 866 9.30 24.83 17.88
CA ALA A 866 9.15 25.16 19.29
C ALA A 866 10.40 24.86 20.13
N ALA A 867 11.38 24.10 19.64
CA ALA A 867 12.47 23.61 20.46
C ALA A 867 13.85 23.66 19.81
N SER A 868 14.88 23.80 20.66
CA SER A 868 16.28 23.76 20.23
C SER A 868 16.77 22.34 19.95
N ASN A 869 16.33 21.37 20.75
CA ASN A 869 16.63 19.95 20.60
C ASN A 869 15.36 19.13 20.33
N ILE A 870 15.45 18.14 19.45
CA ILE A 870 14.31 17.26 19.09
C ILE A 870 14.67 15.81 19.41
N VAL A 871 13.82 15.13 20.18
CA VAL A 871 13.98 13.72 20.51
C VAL A 871 12.88 12.92 19.85
N LEU A 872 13.24 12.08 18.89
CA LEU A 872 12.31 11.22 18.17
C LEU A 872 12.31 9.85 18.85
N VAL A 873 11.18 9.46 19.43
CA VAL A 873 11.03 8.17 20.10
C VAL A 873 9.96 7.37 19.39
N GLY A 874 10.28 6.16 18.95
CA GLY A 874 9.32 5.35 18.22
C GLY A 874 9.92 4.10 17.61
N ASP A 875 9.20 3.52 16.66
CA ASP A 875 9.65 2.36 15.91
C ASP A 875 8.90 2.29 14.57
N GLN A 876 9.62 2.54 13.47
CA GLN A 876 9.07 2.49 12.12
C GLN A 876 8.75 1.06 11.65
N MET A 877 9.21 0.04 12.38
CA MET A 877 8.82 -1.35 12.14
C MET A 877 7.50 -1.74 12.82
N GLN A 878 6.86 -0.83 13.55
CA GLN A 878 5.48 -0.96 14.05
C GLN A 878 4.50 -0.20 13.13
N LEU A 879 3.20 -0.16 13.44
CA LEU A 879 2.21 0.48 12.58
C LEU A 879 2.59 1.92 12.25
N SER A 880 2.65 2.25 10.96
CA SER A 880 2.76 3.63 10.46
C SER A 880 1.39 4.28 10.38
N GLN A 881 1.35 5.62 10.35
CA GLN A 881 0.12 6.34 10.04
C GLN A 881 -0.12 6.27 8.52
N PRO A 882 -1.32 5.84 8.06
CA PRO A 882 -1.64 5.88 6.64
C PRO A 882 -1.66 7.33 6.15
N ILE A 883 -0.81 7.66 5.17
CA ILE A 883 -0.93 8.87 4.37
C ILE A 883 -2.02 8.67 3.32
N LYS A 884 -2.85 9.68 3.11
CA LYS A 884 -3.91 9.66 2.10
C LYS A 884 -3.48 10.40 0.83
N GLY A 885 -2.70 11.46 0.97
CA GLY A 885 -2.23 12.28 -0.14
C GLY A 885 -1.10 11.64 -0.94
N THR A 886 -0.98 12.01 -2.22
CA THR A 886 0.22 11.71 -3.01
C THR A 886 1.24 12.83 -2.81
N HIS A 887 2.46 12.48 -2.43
CA HIS A 887 3.52 13.42 -2.07
C HIS A 887 4.79 13.16 -2.89
N PRO A 888 5.47 14.19 -3.42
CA PRO A 888 6.67 14.03 -4.23
C PRO A 888 7.91 13.73 -3.39
N GLY A 889 8.75 12.79 -3.87
CA GLY A 889 9.97 12.37 -3.19
C GLY A 889 9.71 11.89 -1.77
N ASP A 890 10.62 12.23 -0.85
CA ASP A 890 10.56 11.79 0.56
C ASP A 890 9.53 12.56 1.43
N SER A 891 8.77 13.50 0.85
CA SER A 891 7.89 14.39 1.63
C SER A 891 6.67 13.67 2.25
N GLY A 892 6.33 12.47 1.75
CA GLY A 892 5.27 11.62 2.30
C GLY A 892 5.68 10.73 3.48
N LEU A 893 6.97 10.67 3.83
CA LEU A 893 7.47 9.71 4.81
C LEU A 893 7.23 10.15 6.27
N SER A 894 7.22 9.18 7.18
CA SER A 894 7.43 9.46 8.61
C SER A 894 8.87 9.95 8.82
N ALA A 895 9.13 10.67 9.91
CA ALA A 895 10.51 11.11 10.17
C ALA A 895 11.48 9.94 10.40
N LEU A 896 11.01 8.84 10.99
CA LEU A 896 11.87 7.66 11.20
C LEU A 896 12.18 6.97 9.87
N ASP A 897 11.19 6.79 8.99
CA ASP A 897 11.41 6.21 7.66
C ASP A 897 12.37 7.08 6.84
N TYR A 898 12.21 8.40 6.91
CA TYR A 898 13.09 9.35 6.23
C TYR A 898 14.54 9.29 6.72
N LEU A 899 14.74 9.25 8.04
CA LEU A 899 16.06 9.21 8.66
C LEU A 899 16.75 7.86 8.43
N LEU A 900 16.01 6.76 8.52
CA LEU A 900 16.56 5.40 8.50
C LEU A 900 16.71 4.81 7.10
N LYS A 901 16.07 5.34 6.06
CA LYS A 901 16.27 4.95 4.66
C LYS A 901 16.29 3.42 4.42
N GLY A 902 15.29 2.72 4.96
CA GLY A 902 15.16 1.27 4.79
C GLY A 902 15.99 0.43 5.76
N HIS A 903 16.80 1.04 6.63
CA HIS A 903 17.38 0.33 7.77
C HIS A 903 16.26 -0.10 8.73
N ALA A 904 16.28 -1.36 9.14
CA ALA A 904 15.31 -1.87 10.10
C ALA A 904 15.60 -1.39 11.52
N THR A 905 16.89 -1.27 11.82
CA THR A 905 17.37 -0.82 13.12
C THR A 905 18.22 0.44 12.97
N VAL A 906 18.13 1.35 13.93
CA VAL A 906 18.91 2.59 13.92
C VAL A 906 20.42 2.29 14.02
N PRO A 907 21.24 2.83 13.10
CA PRO A 907 22.70 2.72 13.19
C PRO A 907 23.25 3.36 14.48
N ALA A 908 24.30 2.76 15.04
CA ALA A 908 24.86 3.17 16.34
C ALA A 908 25.42 4.60 16.35
N ASP A 909 25.81 5.14 15.20
CA ASP A 909 26.32 6.51 15.01
C ASP A 909 25.22 7.54 14.70
N GLN A 910 23.96 7.11 14.56
CA GLN A 910 22.82 7.96 14.19
C GLN A 910 21.75 8.06 15.28
N GLY A 911 21.69 7.09 16.20
CA GLY A 911 20.73 7.09 17.30
C GLY A 911 20.92 5.92 18.25
N VAL A 912 19.94 5.70 19.12
CA VAL A 912 19.95 4.66 20.14
C VAL A 912 18.92 3.60 19.81
N PHE A 913 19.38 2.36 19.63
CA PHE A 913 18.53 1.19 19.57
C PHE A 913 18.40 0.59 20.97
N LEU A 914 17.18 0.30 21.44
CA LEU A 914 16.95 -0.40 22.72
C LEU A 914 16.90 -1.91 22.47
N PRO A 915 17.96 -2.69 22.79
CA PRO A 915 18.09 -4.05 22.27
C PRO A 915 17.39 -5.11 23.11
N VAL A 916 16.85 -4.79 24.29
CA VAL A 916 16.36 -5.79 25.23
C VAL A 916 14.85 -5.65 25.47
N THR A 917 14.05 -6.63 25.04
CA THR A 917 12.62 -6.72 25.34
C THR A 917 12.35 -7.40 26.68
N ARG A 918 11.41 -6.84 27.45
CA ARG A 918 10.96 -7.39 28.75
C ARG A 918 9.57 -8.04 28.67
N ARG A 919 9.09 -8.29 27.45
CA ARG A 919 7.77 -8.84 27.17
C ARG A 919 7.82 -10.29 26.69
N MET A 920 8.60 -10.55 25.64
CA MET A 920 8.50 -11.78 24.86
C MET A 920 9.43 -12.86 25.41
N HIS A 921 8.94 -14.10 25.49
CA HIS A 921 9.78 -15.28 25.69
C HIS A 921 10.85 -15.40 24.58
N PRO A 922 12.05 -15.93 24.85
CA PRO A 922 13.12 -16.08 23.85
C PRO A 922 12.69 -16.74 22.53
N ASP A 923 11.90 -17.82 22.60
CA ASP A 923 11.42 -18.54 21.41
C ASP A 923 10.49 -17.73 20.51
N LEU A 924 9.79 -16.75 21.07
CA LEU A 924 8.97 -15.80 20.32
C LEU A 924 9.81 -14.60 19.85
N CYS A 925 10.68 -14.10 20.73
CA CYS A 925 11.56 -12.97 20.46
C CYS A 925 12.50 -13.24 19.29
N ARG A 926 13.01 -14.48 19.14
CA ARG A 926 13.92 -14.86 18.06
C ARG A 926 13.32 -14.57 16.67
N PHE A 927 12.08 -15.01 16.42
CA PHE A 927 11.40 -14.70 15.16
C PHE A 927 11.29 -13.20 14.91
N VAL A 928 10.81 -12.44 15.90
CA VAL A 928 10.65 -10.98 15.76
C VAL A 928 12.01 -10.30 15.56
N SER A 929 13.05 -10.75 16.25
CA SER A 929 14.41 -10.23 16.13
C SER A 929 14.98 -10.46 14.73
N ASP A 930 14.94 -11.70 14.25
CA ASP A 930 15.52 -12.07 12.96
C ASP A 930 14.70 -11.48 11.80
N ALA A 931 13.36 -11.61 11.87
CA ALA A 931 12.47 -11.20 10.80
C ALA A 931 12.22 -9.69 10.73
N VAL A 932 12.44 -8.95 11.81
CA VAL A 932 12.10 -7.53 11.88
C VAL A 932 13.27 -6.64 12.27
N TYR A 933 14.13 -7.06 13.20
CA TYR A 933 15.12 -6.21 13.85
C TYR A 933 16.58 -6.64 13.62
N GLU A 934 16.87 -7.27 12.48
CA GLU A 934 18.25 -7.61 12.07
C GLU A 934 19.02 -8.41 13.13
N SER A 935 18.31 -9.28 13.86
CA SER A 935 18.85 -10.09 14.95
C SER A 935 19.45 -9.28 16.12
N ARG A 936 19.10 -7.99 16.25
CA ARG A 936 19.60 -7.10 17.33
C ARG A 936 18.69 -7.07 18.57
N LEU A 937 17.50 -7.64 18.49
CA LEU A 937 16.55 -7.68 19.62
C LEU A 937 16.74 -8.97 20.44
N GLU A 938 16.96 -8.81 21.74
CA GLU A 938 17.17 -9.89 22.69
C GLU A 938 16.06 -9.90 23.75
N ALA A 939 15.74 -11.10 24.23
CA ALA A 939 14.81 -11.28 25.34
C ALA A 939 15.56 -11.13 26.67
N GLU A 940 15.02 -10.32 27.59
CA GLU A 940 15.59 -10.20 28.93
C GLU A 940 15.50 -11.53 29.68
N ALA A 941 16.53 -11.90 30.45
CA ALA A 941 16.68 -13.23 31.03
C ALA A 941 15.47 -13.71 31.87
N SER A 942 14.74 -12.82 32.55
CA SER A 942 13.55 -13.19 33.33
C SER A 942 12.39 -13.68 32.45
N THR A 943 12.32 -13.27 31.19
CA THR A 943 11.26 -13.67 30.25
C THR A 943 11.32 -15.15 29.86
N ALA A 944 12.48 -15.81 30.01
CA ALA A 944 12.63 -17.24 29.79
C ALA A 944 11.86 -18.10 30.81
N ARG A 945 11.40 -17.50 31.92
CA ARG A 945 10.49 -18.16 32.88
C ARG A 945 9.04 -18.23 32.38
N GLN A 946 8.70 -17.41 31.39
CA GLN A 946 7.34 -17.32 30.88
C GLN A 946 6.97 -18.58 30.11
N ARG A 947 5.90 -19.27 30.51
CA ARG A 947 5.44 -20.45 29.79
C ARG A 947 3.96 -20.72 30.04
N LEU A 948 3.33 -21.37 29.08
CA LEU A 948 2.03 -21.99 29.25
C LEU A 948 2.22 -23.40 29.81
N ASP A 949 1.54 -23.69 30.90
CA ASP A 949 1.44 -25.02 31.50
C ASP A 949 0.06 -25.61 31.12
N VAL A 950 -0.14 -25.78 29.80
CA VAL A 950 -1.36 -26.33 29.19
C VAL A 950 -0.99 -27.57 28.38
N ASP A 951 -1.76 -28.65 28.54
CA ASP A 951 -1.54 -29.90 27.82
C ASP A 951 -1.63 -29.71 26.29
N PRO A 952 -0.52 -29.87 25.54
CA PRO A 952 -0.52 -29.74 24.09
C PRO A 952 -1.45 -30.73 23.39
N ALA A 953 -1.79 -31.86 24.01
CA ALA A 953 -2.72 -32.84 23.42
C ALA A 953 -4.14 -32.29 23.24
N ARG A 954 -4.51 -31.20 23.93
CA ARG A 954 -5.79 -30.52 23.73
C ARG A 954 -5.91 -29.84 22.37
N ASP A 955 -4.78 -29.44 21.79
CA ASP A 955 -4.68 -28.86 20.45
C ASP A 955 -3.21 -28.85 20.00
N SER A 956 -2.75 -29.96 19.40
CA SER A 956 -1.33 -30.21 19.14
C SER A 956 -0.71 -29.31 18.05
N ASP A 957 -1.54 -28.71 17.20
CA ASP A 957 -1.08 -27.77 16.17
C ASP A 957 -0.91 -26.35 16.72
N ALA A 958 -1.72 -25.97 17.72
CA ALA A 958 -1.78 -24.59 18.21
C ALA A 958 -1.10 -24.38 19.58
N ILE A 959 -1.18 -25.35 20.49
CA ILE A 959 -0.72 -25.20 21.87
C ILE A 959 0.74 -25.62 22.02
N ALA A 960 1.53 -24.73 22.63
CA ALA A 960 2.90 -24.98 23.06
C ALA A 960 3.19 -24.17 24.32
N SER A 961 4.28 -24.50 25.02
CA SER A 961 4.71 -23.76 26.21
C SER A 961 5.05 -22.30 25.89
N ALA A 962 5.73 -22.06 24.77
CA ALA A 962 6.03 -20.74 24.24
C ALA A 962 6.38 -20.80 22.74
N GLY A 963 6.54 -19.65 22.10
CA GLY A 963 7.00 -19.51 20.73
C GLY A 963 5.90 -19.13 19.74
N LEU A 964 6.09 -19.49 18.48
CA LEU A 964 5.18 -19.20 17.39
C LEU A 964 4.57 -20.50 16.84
N ARG A 965 3.27 -20.49 16.56
CA ARG A 965 2.56 -21.58 15.88
C ARG A 965 1.82 -21.06 14.67
N PHE A 966 1.72 -21.90 13.65
CA PHE A 966 0.99 -21.65 12.43
C PHE A 966 0.05 -22.82 12.18
N VAL A 967 -1.25 -22.54 12.14
CA VAL A 967 -2.32 -23.53 11.98
C VAL A 967 -2.93 -23.35 10.60
N ASP A 968 -2.76 -24.37 9.77
CA ASP A 968 -3.33 -24.41 8.43
C ASP A 968 -4.85 -24.61 8.52
N VAL A 969 -5.63 -23.69 7.93
CA VAL A 969 -7.09 -23.77 7.87
C VAL A 969 -7.56 -23.70 6.42
N HIS A 970 -8.06 -24.82 5.89
CA HIS A 970 -8.54 -24.87 4.51
C HIS A 970 -9.98 -24.34 4.38
N HIS A 971 -10.15 -23.29 3.56
CA HIS A 971 -11.45 -22.73 3.20
C HIS A 971 -11.37 -22.01 1.83
N SER A 972 -12.50 -21.86 1.13
CA SER A 972 -12.58 -21.11 -0.14
C SER A 972 -13.51 -19.90 0.00
N ASP A 973 -13.34 -18.93 -0.91
CA ASP A 973 -14.28 -17.82 -1.13
C ASP A 973 -14.51 -16.91 0.09
N CYS A 974 -13.59 -16.95 1.07
CA CYS A 974 -13.61 -16.08 2.25
C CYS A 974 -12.75 -14.84 1.97
N THR A 975 -13.35 -13.65 1.97
CA THR A 975 -12.63 -12.39 1.71
C THR A 975 -12.23 -11.70 3.01
N GLN A 976 -13.21 -11.27 3.82
CA GLN A 976 -13.05 -10.53 5.08
C GLN A 976 -13.56 -11.30 6.30
N ARG A 977 -14.18 -12.46 6.10
CA ARG A 977 -14.82 -13.28 7.14
C ARG A 977 -14.66 -14.76 6.79
N SER A 978 -14.20 -15.56 7.74
CA SER A 978 -14.03 -17.01 7.63
C SER A 978 -14.60 -17.71 8.87
N GLN A 979 -15.71 -18.42 8.68
CA GLN A 979 -16.29 -19.29 9.70
C GLN A 979 -15.35 -20.45 10.07
N PRO A 980 -14.70 -21.14 9.11
CA PRO A 980 -13.76 -22.22 9.44
C PRO A 980 -12.61 -21.76 10.33
N GLU A 981 -12.03 -20.58 10.09
CA GLU A 981 -11.00 -20.03 10.98
C GLU A 981 -11.55 -19.69 12.37
N ALA A 982 -12.75 -19.10 12.44
CA ALA A 982 -13.36 -18.76 13.72
C ALA A 982 -13.65 -20.01 14.58
N ASP A 983 -14.13 -21.09 13.96
CA ASP A 983 -14.40 -22.36 14.63
C ASP A 983 -13.10 -23.02 15.11
N ARG A 984 -12.07 -23.06 14.25
CA ARG A 984 -10.76 -23.62 14.57
C ARG A 984 -10.05 -22.86 15.68
N LEU A 985 -10.14 -21.53 15.69
CA LEU A 985 -9.61 -20.65 16.73
C LEU A 985 -10.38 -20.82 18.05
N SER A 986 -11.72 -20.93 17.98
CA SER A 986 -12.58 -21.12 19.15
C SER A 986 -12.26 -22.43 19.89
N LEU A 987 -11.88 -23.49 19.18
CA LEU A 987 -11.37 -24.73 19.79
C LEU A 987 -10.14 -24.46 20.66
N THR A 988 -9.12 -23.80 20.10
CA THR A 988 -7.90 -23.46 20.83
C THR A 988 -8.18 -22.54 22.02
N TYR A 989 -9.03 -21.51 21.82
CA TYR A 989 -9.40 -20.56 22.87
C TYR A 989 -9.99 -21.30 24.09
N ARG A 990 -10.95 -22.20 23.85
CA ARG A 990 -11.56 -23.00 24.93
C ARG A 990 -10.58 -23.98 25.57
N ALA A 991 -9.64 -24.53 24.81
CA ALA A 991 -8.60 -25.43 25.33
C ALA A 991 -7.62 -24.74 26.30
N LEU A 992 -7.35 -23.46 26.07
CA LEU A 992 -6.48 -22.61 26.89
C LEU A 992 -7.15 -22.17 28.20
N LEU A 993 -8.46 -21.91 28.19
CA LEU A 993 -9.19 -21.44 29.37
C LEU A 993 -9.07 -22.40 30.55
N GLY A 994 -8.82 -21.85 31.74
CA GLY A 994 -8.61 -22.63 32.97
C GLY A 994 -7.27 -23.37 33.01
N GLY A 995 -6.44 -23.26 31.97
CA GLY A 995 -5.03 -23.62 32.00
C GLY A 995 -4.22 -22.72 32.94
N ARG A 996 -2.93 -22.98 33.07
CA ARG A 996 -2.01 -22.15 33.86
C ARG A 996 -0.96 -21.53 32.97
N TRP A 997 -0.49 -20.34 33.34
CA TRP A 997 0.71 -19.75 32.75
C TRP A 997 1.58 -19.17 33.85
N THR A 998 2.90 -19.28 33.66
CA THR A 998 3.90 -18.70 34.55
C THR A 998 4.41 -17.40 33.92
N ASP A 999 4.52 -16.33 34.70
CA ASP A 999 5.03 -15.04 34.22
C ASP A 999 6.55 -14.88 34.40
N ARG A 1000 7.08 -13.71 33.99
CA ARG A 1000 8.52 -13.40 34.12
C ARG A 1000 9.00 -13.29 35.56
N HIS A 1001 8.12 -13.08 36.53
CA HIS A 1001 8.45 -13.06 37.96
C HIS A 1001 8.42 -14.47 38.57
N GLY A 1002 7.95 -15.47 37.83
CA GLY A 1002 7.79 -16.84 38.28
C GLY A 1002 6.46 -17.08 38.99
N GLU A 1003 5.52 -16.14 38.89
CA GLU A 1003 4.18 -16.28 39.46
C GLU A 1003 3.29 -17.03 38.47
N THR A 1004 2.53 -18.00 38.98
CA THR A 1004 1.62 -18.82 38.17
C THR A 1004 0.20 -18.32 38.30
N HIS A 1005 -0.43 -18.04 37.17
CA HIS A 1005 -1.79 -17.50 37.06
C HIS A 1005 -2.68 -18.47 36.30
N LEU A 1006 -3.99 -18.43 36.56
CA LEU A 1006 -4.98 -19.14 35.74
C LEU A 1006 -5.27 -18.32 34.48
N ILE A 1007 -5.33 -18.99 33.32
CA ILE A 1007 -5.64 -18.34 32.05
C ILE A 1007 -7.15 -18.02 32.01
N GLY A 1008 -7.47 -16.73 32.08
CA GLY A 1008 -8.81 -16.17 31.87
C GLY A 1008 -8.97 -15.50 30.50
N THR A 1009 -10.11 -14.83 30.30
CA THR A 1009 -10.39 -14.08 29.05
C THR A 1009 -9.47 -12.87 28.87
N ASP A 1010 -8.95 -12.31 29.95
CA ASP A 1010 -8.01 -11.18 29.92
C ASP A 1010 -6.60 -11.61 29.47
N ASP A 1011 -6.26 -12.90 29.57
CA ASP A 1011 -4.96 -13.46 29.23
C ASP A 1011 -4.82 -13.89 27.76
N ILE A 1012 -5.89 -13.76 26.98
CA ILE A 1012 -5.94 -14.13 25.57
C ILE A 1012 -6.36 -12.93 24.73
N LEU A 1013 -5.51 -12.53 23.79
CA LEU A 1013 -5.83 -11.54 22.78
C LEU A 1013 -6.18 -12.21 21.46
N VAL A 1014 -7.32 -11.86 20.87
CA VAL A 1014 -7.73 -12.35 19.56
C VAL A 1014 -7.70 -11.21 18.55
N VAL A 1015 -6.89 -11.37 17.52
CA VAL A 1015 -6.58 -10.31 16.55
C VAL A 1015 -6.97 -10.76 15.14
N SER A 1016 -7.58 -9.87 14.37
CA SER A 1016 -7.80 -10.08 12.94
C SER A 1016 -7.64 -8.78 12.14
N PRO A 1017 -7.18 -8.82 10.87
CA PRO A 1017 -7.08 -7.62 10.03
C PRO A 1017 -8.43 -6.96 9.71
N TYR A 1018 -9.52 -7.73 9.71
CA TYR A 1018 -10.83 -7.29 9.22
C TYR A 1018 -11.86 -7.16 10.34
N ASN A 1019 -12.63 -6.06 10.34
CA ASN A 1019 -13.71 -5.85 11.30
C ASN A 1019 -14.80 -6.92 11.19
N MET A 1020 -15.16 -7.36 9.98
CA MET A 1020 -16.15 -8.43 9.78
C MET A 1020 -15.76 -9.74 10.47
N GLN A 1021 -14.47 -10.11 10.43
CA GLN A 1021 -13.96 -11.27 11.16
C GLN A 1021 -13.95 -11.02 12.67
N VAL A 1022 -13.61 -9.81 13.12
CA VAL A 1022 -13.71 -9.42 14.54
C VAL A 1022 -15.14 -9.61 15.07
N GLU A 1023 -16.16 -9.15 14.33
CA GLU A 1023 -17.55 -9.31 14.74
C GLU A 1023 -17.99 -10.78 14.75
N LEU A 1024 -17.53 -11.58 13.78
CA LEU A 1024 -17.76 -13.03 13.82
C LEU A 1024 -17.13 -13.67 15.06
N LEU A 1025 -15.86 -13.35 15.33
CA LEU A 1025 -15.12 -13.91 16.45
C LEU A 1025 -15.75 -13.53 17.80
N LYS A 1026 -16.23 -12.29 17.96
CA LYS A 1026 -17.00 -11.88 19.16
C LYS A 1026 -18.24 -12.72 19.38
N ARG A 1027 -18.92 -13.16 18.32
CA ARG A 1027 -20.13 -14.01 18.41
C ARG A 1027 -19.82 -15.46 18.74
N VAL A 1028 -18.68 -15.98 18.25
CA VAL A 1028 -18.29 -17.40 18.40
C VAL A 1028 -17.54 -17.65 19.72
N LEU A 1029 -16.87 -16.62 20.26
CA LEU A 1029 -16.09 -16.70 21.49
C LEU A 1029 -16.93 -16.36 22.73
N PRO A 1030 -16.50 -16.79 23.94
CA PRO A 1030 -17.20 -16.48 25.17
C PRO A 1030 -17.30 -14.97 25.46
N GLU A 1031 -18.33 -14.58 26.21
CA GLU A 1031 -18.48 -13.20 26.71
C GLU A 1031 -17.23 -12.76 27.48
N GLY A 1032 -16.79 -11.52 27.27
CA GLY A 1032 -15.56 -10.98 27.84
C GLY A 1032 -14.27 -11.26 27.04
N ALA A 1033 -14.34 -12.03 25.94
CA ALA A 1033 -13.18 -12.24 25.07
C ALA A 1033 -12.65 -10.92 24.47
N ARG A 1034 -11.33 -10.72 24.53
CA ARG A 1034 -10.67 -9.52 23.99
C ARG A 1034 -10.41 -9.68 22.49
N VAL A 1035 -11.38 -9.28 21.68
CA VAL A 1035 -11.33 -9.35 20.20
C VAL A 1035 -11.23 -7.96 19.56
N GLY A 1036 -10.42 -7.83 18.51
CA GLY A 1036 -10.21 -6.56 17.82
C GLY A 1036 -9.19 -6.61 16.69
N THR A 1037 -9.03 -5.47 16.01
CA THR A 1037 -8.00 -5.30 14.98
C THR A 1037 -6.62 -5.05 15.60
N VAL A 1038 -5.57 -5.22 14.79
CA VAL A 1038 -4.18 -4.95 15.20
C VAL A 1038 -4.02 -3.53 15.75
N ASP A 1039 -4.65 -2.55 15.11
CA ASP A 1039 -4.61 -1.13 15.48
C ASP A 1039 -5.23 -0.87 16.87
N LYS A 1040 -6.30 -1.58 17.23
CA LYS A 1040 -6.98 -1.45 18.53
C LYS A 1040 -6.10 -1.92 19.70
N PHE A 1041 -5.26 -2.92 19.47
CA PHE A 1041 -4.40 -3.53 20.49
C PHE A 1041 -2.98 -2.97 20.52
N GLN A 1042 -2.70 -1.88 19.80
CA GLN A 1042 -1.42 -1.20 19.92
C GLN A 1042 -1.16 -0.80 21.39
N GLY A 1043 0.04 -1.14 21.86
CA GLY A 1043 0.47 -0.92 23.25
C GLY A 1043 -0.02 -1.95 24.27
N GLN A 1044 -1.02 -2.78 23.95
CA GLN A 1044 -1.49 -3.86 24.83
C GLN A 1044 -0.60 -5.11 24.71
N GLU A 1045 -0.78 -6.07 25.61
CA GLU A 1045 -0.07 -7.36 25.63
C GLU A 1045 -0.90 -8.43 26.36
N ALA A 1046 -0.62 -9.70 26.09
CA ALA A 1046 -1.23 -10.85 26.77
C ALA A 1046 -0.32 -12.09 26.73
N PRO A 1047 -0.47 -13.05 27.67
CA PRO A 1047 0.19 -14.35 27.63
C PRO A 1047 0.07 -15.06 26.27
N VAL A 1048 -1.14 -15.06 25.69
CA VAL A 1048 -1.44 -15.70 24.41
C VAL A 1048 -2.06 -14.72 23.43
N VAL A 1049 -1.63 -14.79 22.18
CA VAL A 1049 -2.26 -14.08 21.05
C VAL A 1049 -2.68 -15.07 19.98
N LEU A 1050 -3.93 -14.99 19.54
CA LEU A 1050 -4.50 -15.77 18.45
C LEU A 1050 -4.80 -14.83 17.28
N VAL A 1051 -4.25 -15.10 16.10
CA VAL A 1051 -4.33 -14.23 14.92
C VAL A 1051 -5.09 -14.95 13.80
N SER A 1052 -6.24 -14.44 13.39
CA SER A 1052 -7.04 -14.97 12.27
C SER A 1052 -6.85 -14.11 11.02
N MET A 1053 -6.33 -14.71 9.94
CA MET A 1053 -6.06 -14.03 8.66
C MET A 1053 -7.31 -13.84 7.80
N ALA A 1054 -8.34 -14.67 8.00
CA ALA A 1054 -9.68 -14.68 7.39
C ALA A 1054 -9.75 -14.90 5.88
N THR A 1055 -8.78 -14.43 5.11
CA THR A 1055 -8.80 -14.48 3.64
C THR A 1055 -8.37 -15.85 3.12
N SER A 1056 -9.11 -16.38 2.14
CA SER A 1056 -8.85 -17.68 1.51
C SER A 1056 -7.63 -17.69 0.60
N SER A 1057 -7.48 -16.70 -0.28
CA SER A 1057 -6.43 -16.69 -1.30
C SER A 1057 -6.13 -15.27 -1.80
N GLY A 1058 -5.11 -15.13 -2.67
CA GLY A 1058 -4.80 -13.84 -3.30
C GLY A 1058 -5.93 -13.27 -4.16
N ASP A 1059 -6.77 -14.13 -4.75
CA ASP A 1059 -7.93 -13.71 -5.55
C ASP A 1059 -9.08 -13.17 -4.68
N ASP A 1060 -9.10 -13.54 -3.39
CA ASP A 1060 -10.14 -13.15 -2.42
C ASP A 1060 -9.76 -11.88 -1.63
N LEU A 1061 -8.61 -11.26 -1.95
CA LEU A 1061 -8.14 -10.07 -1.26
C LEU A 1061 -9.08 -8.88 -1.52
N PRO A 1062 -9.77 -8.35 -0.49
CA PRO A 1062 -10.73 -7.24 -0.64
C PRO A 1062 -10.04 -5.89 -0.79
N ARG A 1063 -8.75 -5.83 -0.46
CA ARG A 1063 -7.87 -4.66 -0.52
C ARG A 1063 -6.56 -5.08 -1.16
N ASN A 1064 -5.69 -4.12 -1.39
CA ASN A 1064 -4.35 -4.39 -1.89
C ASN A 1064 -3.56 -5.35 -0.98
N ILE A 1065 -2.67 -6.13 -1.57
CA ILE A 1065 -1.84 -7.14 -0.89
C ILE A 1065 -1.03 -6.53 0.26
N GLU A 1066 -0.63 -5.27 0.16
CA GLU A 1066 0.14 -4.56 1.19
C GLU A 1066 -0.63 -4.38 2.51
N PHE A 1067 -1.97 -4.43 2.49
CA PHE A 1067 -2.77 -4.35 3.71
C PHE A 1067 -2.68 -5.62 4.56
N LEU A 1068 -2.92 -6.80 3.97
CA LEU A 1068 -2.93 -8.07 4.70
C LEU A 1068 -1.51 -8.52 5.09
N TYR A 1069 -0.55 -8.34 4.17
CA TYR A 1069 0.84 -8.78 4.33
C TYR A 1069 1.75 -7.71 4.94
N SER A 1070 1.19 -6.63 5.50
CA SER A 1070 1.99 -5.60 6.15
C SER A 1070 2.90 -6.21 7.21
N ARG A 1071 4.22 -6.13 6.97
CA ARG A 1071 5.26 -6.58 7.92
C ARG A 1071 5.07 -5.94 9.29
N ASN A 1072 4.72 -4.65 9.31
CA ASN A 1072 4.42 -3.89 10.51
C ASN A 1072 3.21 -4.44 11.28
N ARG A 1073 2.12 -4.82 10.58
CA ARG A 1073 0.94 -5.42 11.20
C ARG A 1073 1.24 -6.81 11.76
N LEU A 1074 1.95 -7.64 11.00
CA LEU A 1074 2.36 -8.98 11.45
C LEU A 1074 3.29 -8.90 12.67
N ASN A 1075 4.30 -8.02 12.63
CA ASN A 1075 5.18 -7.73 13.76
C ASN A 1075 4.37 -7.30 14.99
N VAL A 1076 3.46 -6.33 14.84
CA VAL A 1076 2.65 -5.83 15.96
C VAL A 1076 1.76 -6.94 16.53
N ALA A 1077 1.12 -7.76 15.69
CA ALA A 1077 0.26 -8.85 16.11
C ALA A 1077 1.03 -9.91 16.92
N ILE A 1078 2.15 -10.41 16.39
CA ILE A 1078 2.97 -11.44 17.04
C ILE A 1078 3.59 -10.91 18.35
N SER A 1079 4.15 -9.69 18.32
CA SER A 1079 4.83 -9.06 19.47
C SER A 1079 3.89 -8.58 20.59
N ARG A 1080 2.57 -8.83 20.48
CA ARG A 1080 1.64 -8.68 21.60
C ARG A 1080 1.70 -9.85 22.58
N ALA A 1081 2.18 -11.02 22.14
CA ALA A 1081 2.25 -12.20 22.99
C ALA A 1081 3.44 -12.13 23.96
N LYS A 1082 3.25 -12.62 25.17
CA LYS A 1082 4.33 -12.85 26.14
C LYS A 1082 4.93 -14.25 25.98
N CYS A 1083 4.08 -15.27 25.85
CA CYS A 1083 4.49 -16.67 25.73
C CYS A 1083 4.29 -17.21 24.32
N LEU A 1084 3.04 -17.21 23.84
CA LEU A 1084 2.63 -17.93 22.63
C LEU A 1084 1.84 -17.03 21.66
N ALA A 1085 2.24 -17.03 20.40
CA ALA A 1085 1.45 -16.48 19.29
C ALA A 1085 1.03 -17.61 18.34
N VAL A 1086 -0.24 -17.62 17.91
CA VAL A 1086 -0.77 -18.61 16.97
C VAL A 1086 -1.40 -17.89 15.78
N ILE A 1087 -0.95 -18.20 14.56
CA ILE A 1087 -1.52 -17.68 13.32
C ILE A 1087 -2.41 -18.75 12.69
N TYR A 1088 -3.66 -18.41 12.40
CA TYR A 1088 -4.61 -19.23 11.65
C TYR A 1088 -4.74 -18.63 10.26
N ALA A 1089 -4.39 -19.41 9.25
CA ALA A 1089 -4.36 -18.93 7.88
C ALA A 1089 -4.61 -20.06 6.89
N ASN A 1090 -5.16 -19.70 5.74
CA ASN A 1090 -5.22 -20.59 4.61
C ASN A 1090 -3.83 -20.77 3.97
N PRO A 1091 -3.36 -22.00 3.70
CA PRO A 1091 -2.06 -22.20 3.02
C PRO A 1091 -1.95 -21.51 1.66
N ARG A 1092 -3.07 -21.29 0.95
CA ARG A 1092 -3.10 -20.57 -0.34
C ARG A 1092 -2.66 -19.10 -0.22
N LEU A 1093 -2.60 -18.54 0.99
CA LEU A 1093 -2.00 -17.23 1.25
C LEU A 1093 -0.48 -17.24 1.05
N LEU A 1094 0.19 -18.37 1.25
CA LEU A 1094 1.64 -18.49 1.00
C LEU A 1094 1.97 -18.61 -0.49
N GLU A 1095 0.96 -18.74 -1.35
CA GLU A 1095 1.08 -19.12 -2.76
C GLU A 1095 0.84 -17.96 -3.73
N ILE A 1096 0.68 -16.74 -3.21
CA ILE A 1096 0.26 -15.59 -3.99
C ILE A 1096 1.33 -15.19 -5.03
N PRO A 1097 0.94 -14.98 -6.30
CA PRO A 1097 1.84 -14.44 -7.30
C PRO A 1097 2.15 -12.96 -6.99
N CYS A 1098 3.43 -12.64 -6.81
CA CYS A 1098 3.89 -11.27 -6.57
C CYS A 1098 4.27 -10.57 -7.88
N SER A 1099 3.81 -9.34 -8.07
CA SER A 1099 4.12 -8.52 -9.26
C SER A 1099 5.28 -7.55 -9.06
N THR A 1100 5.52 -7.12 -7.80
CA THR A 1100 6.60 -6.20 -7.42
C THR A 1100 7.51 -6.82 -6.35
N ILE A 1101 8.71 -6.26 -6.16
CA ILE A 1101 9.66 -6.72 -5.13
C ILE A 1101 9.08 -6.48 -3.73
N ALA A 1102 8.47 -5.32 -3.50
CA ALA A 1102 7.82 -5.01 -2.23
C ALA A 1102 6.76 -6.07 -1.86
N GLN A 1103 5.98 -6.57 -2.83
CA GLN A 1103 5.03 -7.65 -2.60
C GLN A 1103 5.72 -8.96 -2.19
N MET A 1104 6.84 -9.30 -2.83
CA MET A 1104 7.63 -10.47 -2.43
C MET A 1104 8.11 -10.36 -0.99
N GLU A 1105 8.66 -9.21 -0.58
CA GLU A 1105 9.14 -8.98 0.79
C GLU A 1105 8.02 -9.03 1.83
N LEU A 1106 6.82 -8.58 1.47
CA LEU A 1106 5.64 -8.63 2.33
C LEU A 1106 5.14 -10.07 2.52
N VAL A 1107 5.04 -10.84 1.43
CA VAL A 1107 4.62 -12.25 1.50
C VAL A 1107 5.69 -13.11 2.18
N ASP A 1108 6.97 -12.81 1.98
CA ASP A 1108 8.10 -13.50 2.63
C ASP A 1108 7.95 -13.54 4.15
N GLY A 1109 7.47 -12.46 4.77
CA GLY A 1109 7.25 -12.41 6.21
C GLY A 1109 6.27 -13.47 6.74
N LEU A 1110 5.21 -13.77 5.99
CA LEU A 1110 4.26 -14.83 6.36
C LEU A 1110 4.83 -16.22 6.04
N CYS A 1111 5.53 -16.39 4.92
CA CYS A 1111 6.25 -17.62 4.59
C CYS A 1111 7.30 -17.97 5.65
N TRP A 1112 8.02 -16.96 6.15
CA TRP A 1112 8.99 -17.12 7.22
C TRP A 1112 8.29 -17.49 8.54
N ALA A 1113 7.17 -16.84 8.88
CA ALA A 1113 6.40 -17.21 10.08
C ALA A 1113 5.98 -18.69 10.06
N LYS A 1114 5.54 -19.20 8.90
CA LYS A 1114 5.23 -20.64 8.71
C LYS A 1114 6.47 -21.51 8.90
N GLN A 1115 7.54 -21.22 8.17
CA GLN A 1115 8.78 -22.00 8.24
C GLN A 1115 9.35 -22.05 9.68
N PHE A 1116 9.40 -20.90 10.35
CA PHE A 1116 9.90 -20.80 11.72
C PHE A 1116 9.02 -21.58 12.71
N ALA A 1117 7.70 -21.56 12.54
CA ALA A 1117 6.77 -22.34 13.35
C ALA A 1117 6.97 -23.86 13.15
N ASP A 1118 7.22 -24.30 11.91
CA ASP A 1118 7.50 -25.70 11.58
C ASP A 1118 8.82 -26.17 12.21
N GLU A 1119 9.90 -25.38 12.07
CA GLU A 1119 11.20 -25.66 12.68
C GLU A 1119 11.10 -25.76 14.21
N GLN A 1120 10.31 -24.90 14.86
CA GLN A 1120 10.06 -25.00 16.30
C GLN A 1120 9.29 -26.26 16.70
N ARG A 1121 8.40 -26.76 15.83
CA ARG A 1121 7.64 -27.98 16.09
C ARG A 1121 8.53 -29.22 15.97
N GLU A 1122 9.40 -29.28 14.97
CA GLU A 1122 10.33 -30.39 14.74
C GLU A 1122 11.34 -30.52 15.89
N ASN A 1123 11.95 -29.42 16.32
CA ASN A 1123 12.91 -29.41 17.43
C ASN A 1123 12.31 -29.97 18.75
N VAL A 1124 11.01 -29.78 18.99
CA VAL A 1124 10.33 -30.33 20.17
C VAL A 1124 10.13 -31.84 20.04
N LEU A 1125 9.87 -32.35 18.84
CA LEU A 1125 9.71 -33.78 18.59
C LEU A 1125 11.03 -34.53 18.77
N ASP A 1126 12.14 -33.97 18.27
CA ASP A 1126 13.48 -34.56 18.40
C ASP A 1126 13.92 -34.69 19.87
N ILE A 1127 13.69 -33.66 20.69
CA ILE A 1127 13.97 -33.68 22.14
C ILE A 1127 13.14 -34.73 22.87
N LEU A 1128 11.86 -34.92 22.47
CA LEU A 1128 10.99 -35.95 23.06
C LEU A 1128 11.42 -37.36 22.66
N THR A 1129 11.87 -37.58 21.42
CA THR A 1129 12.37 -38.88 20.96
C THR A 1129 13.70 -39.28 21.61
N ASP A 1130 14.62 -38.33 21.83
CA ASP A 1130 15.89 -38.59 22.54
C ASP A 1130 15.66 -38.87 24.04
N SER A 1131 14.65 -38.26 24.65
CA SER A 1131 14.27 -38.52 26.06
C SER A 1131 13.55 -39.85 26.29
N CYS A 1132 13.03 -40.49 25.23
CA CYS A 1132 12.49 -41.85 25.28
C CYS A 1132 13.52 -42.94 24.89
N ALA A 1133 14.67 -42.55 24.34
CA ALA A 1133 15.76 -43.46 23.98
C ALA A 1133 16.87 -43.55 25.06
N ALA A 1134 16.80 -42.72 26.10
CA ALA A 1134 17.64 -42.75 27.31
C ALA A 1134 16.83 -43.25 28.52
#